data_AF-A0A2I2K725-F1
#
_entry.id   AF-A0A2I2K725-F1
#
_cell.length_a   1.000
_cell.length_b   1.000
_cell.length_c   1.000
_cell.angle_alpha   90.00
_cell.angle_beta   90.00
_cell.angle_gamma   90.00
#
_symmetry.space_group_name_H-M   'P 1'
#
loop_
_entity.id
_entity.type
_entity.pdbx_description
1 polymer ?
#
loop_
_entity_poly.entity_id
_entity_poly.type
_entity_poly.pdbx_seq_one_letter_code
_entity_poly.pdbx_strand_id
1 'polypeptide(L)'
;MTNTSTGNKPFAYRGFMLDSARHFIPVADIQHIIEGAALCGMNRMHWHLTDDQGWRVEIRKYPALTEKGARRGPSLFGAENEEENNCGYYTQEDIRSVVAFAKERGIEIVPEIEVPGHASAMLAAYPQFGCRRTVYGAAGESIQENPYDYQVVTIAGIFPNLICAGRDEAVRFLKDILDEVTELFPGPEIHIGGDEAIKQHWRRCPDCQRRMREKGLADESQLQRWLVLEIGEYLSKKGKRVIVWNESLEGGLLPDHFIVQHWLGNDAETAAFLAAGGQVISSETENYYISRPYSAIDVYRIWQAETVPAYAQAHPENLLGIECPMWGERVTNARRAAYLLFPRVPAVALKAQRNAPAAWEDFQSAVRAVETRVEALGLAGAPERLWHMPQEEAEAEAARLTALRRRPEFSDTWRICDGLARQEKLEKLLQAIDMPRAFALRVMDCAWSEIPEYCGSAEVDRTHGADEMARQLLEALDNRENGAWKGLPEDIWLATMRCFTRFVVEHERSTGEYAFDRGFWTTRQVGARLFRIGELEYELKTQEDEKLPRVISLHIPSDARLEAGLLNESVAQARRFLKDYFPDWADLPMRCGTWLLSSALQPLLDESSRILHFQRAFDIVSEERESNGVLQWVFGLTPEQQKDFDPAKLSEDTTLQRRMKACLMAGGKIGTATGFLAREFT
;
A
#
# COMPACT_ATOMS: atom_id res chain seq x y z
N MET A 1 -9.45 -25.51 46.76
CA MET A 1 -10.61 -24.71 46.32
C MET A 1 -10.23 -23.25 46.37
N THR A 2 -9.77 -22.70 45.25
CA THR A 2 -9.59 -21.26 45.02
C THR A 2 -10.53 -20.90 43.89
N ASN A 3 -11.56 -20.14 44.23
CA ASN A 3 -12.70 -19.78 43.41
C ASN A 3 -12.28 -18.71 42.39
N THR A 4 -11.97 -19.10 41.15
CA THR A 4 -11.69 -18.17 40.03
C THR A 4 -12.99 -17.71 39.38
N SER A 5 -13.69 -16.74 40.00
CA SER A 5 -14.90 -16.11 39.43
C SER A 5 -14.56 -14.90 38.53
N THR A 6 -13.47 -14.95 37.76
CA THR A 6 -13.11 -13.88 36.81
C THR A 6 -13.85 -13.97 35.48
N GLY A 7 -14.44 -15.13 35.15
CA GLY A 7 -15.06 -15.37 33.83
C GLY A 7 -16.37 -14.61 33.54
N ASN A 8 -16.98 -13.94 34.52
CA ASN A 8 -18.33 -13.37 34.40
C ASN A 8 -18.43 -11.87 34.73
N LYS A 9 -17.29 -11.16 34.84
CA LYS A 9 -17.30 -9.70 35.03
C LYS A 9 -17.40 -9.01 33.67
N PRO A 10 -18.24 -7.98 33.50
CA PRO A 10 -18.27 -7.20 32.26
C PRO A 10 -16.89 -6.66 31.90
N PHE A 11 -16.65 -6.49 30.60
CA PHE A 11 -15.45 -5.80 30.13
C PHE A 11 -15.38 -4.37 30.69
N ALA A 12 -14.16 -3.91 30.98
CA ALA A 12 -13.91 -2.57 31.49
C ALA A 12 -14.21 -1.51 30.42
N TYR A 13 -13.96 -1.85 29.15
CA TYR A 13 -14.20 -0.99 27.99
C TYR A 13 -15.45 -1.47 27.23
N ARG A 14 -16.49 -0.63 27.14
CA ARG A 14 -17.71 -0.89 26.36
C ARG A 14 -17.98 0.36 25.53
N GLY A 15 -17.42 0.37 24.34
CA GLY A 15 -17.28 1.56 23.51
C GLY A 15 -18.18 1.57 22.28
N PHE A 16 -18.51 2.78 21.86
CA PHE A 16 -19.03 3.05 20.53
C PHE A 16 -18.28 4.25 19.97
N MET A 17 -18.05 4.27 18.65
CA MET A 17 -17.42 5.41 18.00
C MET A 17 -18.46 6.29 17.31
N LEU A 18 -18.24 7.60 17.34
CA LEU A 18 -18.92 8.56 16.46
C LEU A 18 -17.88 9.25 15.57
N ASP A 19 -17.97 9.00 14.26
CA ASP A 19 -17.24 9.78 13.27
C ASP A 19 -17.98 11.07 12.95
N SER A 20 -17.42 12.18 13.43
CA SER A 20 -17.89 13.53 13.12
C SER A 20 -17.04 14.22 12.04
N ALA A 21 -15.93 13.61 11.64
CA ALA A 21 -15.01 14.15 10.65
C ALA A 21 -15.62 14.08 9.25
N ARG A 22 -16.11 12.90 8.87
CA ARG A 22 -16.71 12.64 7.55
C ARG A 22 -18.03 13.38 7.35
N HIS A 23 -18.87 13.42 8.38
CA HIS A 23 -20.07 14.27 8.44
C HIS A 23 -20.23 14.87 9.83
N PHE A 24 -20.40 16.19 9.89
CA PHE A 24 -20.56 16.89 11.17
C PHE A 24 -21.89 16.49 11.84
N ILE A 25 -21.82 16.16 13.13
CA ILE A 25 -23.00 15.86 13.95
C ILE A 25 -23.20 17.02 14.95
N PRO A 26 -24.36 17.69 14.97
CA PRO A 26 -24.64 18.76 15.93
C PRO A 26 -24.50 18.33 17.39
N VAL A 27 -24.08 19.25 18.27
CA VAL A 27 -23.88 19.02 19.71
C VAL A 27 -25.11 18.39 20.38
N ALA A 28 -26.31 18.92 20.08
CA ALA A 28 -27.55 18.41 20.64
C ALA A 28 -27.81 16.95 20.25
N ASP A 29 -27.52 16.57 19.00
CA ASP A 29 -27.69 15.21 18.51
C ASP A 29 -26.67 14.25 19.15
N ILE A 30 -25.43 14.70 19.35
CA ILE A 30 -24.40 13.93 20.08
C ILE A 30 -24.83 13.68 21.52
N GLN A 31 -25.29 14.72 22.23
CA GLN A 31 -25.79 14.57 23.59
C GLN A 31 -26.98 13.61 23.64
N HIS A 32 -27.88 13.68 22.67
CA HIS A 32 -29.01 12.77 22.58
C HIS A 32 -28.56 11.31 22.37
N ILE A 33 -27.60 11.07 21.47
CA ILE A 33 -27.00 9.75 21.25
C ILE A 33 -26.30 9.22 22.51
N ILE A 34 -25.54 10.07 23.21
CA ILE A 34 -24.88 9.72 24.48
C ILE A 34 -25.90 9.26 25.53
N GLU A 35 -27.07 9.93 25.59
CA GLU A 35 -28.14 9.53 26.50
C GLU A 35 -28.68 8.13 26.17
N GLY A 36 -28.91 7.84 24.88
CA GLY A 36 -29.29 6.51 24.42
C GLY A 36 -28.23 5.45 24.74
N ALA A 37 -26.95 5.71 24.45
CA ALA A 37 -25.85 4.80 24.70
C ALA A 37 -25.65 4.51 26.21
N ALA A 38 -25.87 5.50 27.06
CA ALA A 38 -25.81 5.34 28.52
C ALA A 38 -26.90 4.39 29.02
N LEU A 39 -28.11 4.45 28.46
CA LEU A 39 -29.19 3.50 28.78
C LEU A 39 -28.83 2.06 28.40
N CYS A 40 -27.99 1.88 27.37
CA CYS A 40 -27.48 0.58 26.94
C CYS A 40 -26.37 0.03 27.85
N GLY A 41 -25.79 0.85 28.72
CA GLY A 41 -24.68 0.45 29.60
C GLY A 41 -23.29 0.62 28.98
N MET A 42 -23.17 1.40 27.90
CA MET A 42 -21.88 1.85 27.36
C MET A 42 -21.19 2.78 28.36
N ASN A 43 -19.85 2.81 28.34
CA ASN A 43 -19.06 3.67 29.23
C ASN A 43 -17.90 4.38 28.54
N ARG A 44 -17.77 4.20 27.23
CA ARG A 44 -16.78 4.84 26.38
C ARG A 44 -17.47 5.37 25.13
N MET A 45 -17.18 6.61 24.80
CA MET A 45 -17.48 7.18 23.49
C MET A 45 -16.16 7.55 22.84
N HIS A 46 -15.79 6.82 21.81
CA HIS A 46 -14.68 7.19 20.96
C HIS A 46 -15.17 8.26 19.97
N TRP A 47 -14.62 9.47 20.05
CA TRP A 47 -15.03 10.58 19.21
C TRP A 47 -13.98 10.87 18.14
N HIS A 48 -14.25 10.41 16.93
CA HIS A 48 -13.41 10.61 15.77
C HIS A 48 -13.67 11.99 15.17
N LEU A 49 -12.71 12.89 15.35
CA LEU A 49 -12.90 14.34 15.21
C LEU A 49 -12.19 14.95 13.99
N THR A 50 -11.26 14.23 13.38
CA THR A 50 -10.42 14.75 12.30
C THR A 50 -10.13 13.68 11.26
N ASP A 51 -10.29 14.02 9.99
CA ASP A 51 -9.97 13.14 8.86
C ASP A 51 -9.70 13.97 7.59
N ASP A 52 -9.50 13.31 6.45
CA ASP A 52 -9.26 13.92 5.15
C ASP A 52 -10.39 14.85 4.70
N GLN A 53 -11.63 14.51 5.04
CA GLN A 53 -12.83 15.23 4.61
C GLN A 53 -13.31 16.29 5.62
N GLY A 54 -12.63 16.43 6.77
CA GLY A 54 -13.02 17.42 7.77
C GLY A 54 -12.20 17.47 9.04
N TRP A 55 -11.90 18.67 9.50
CA TRP A 55 -11.37 18.97 10.82
C TRP A 55 -12.45 19.58 11.72
N ARG A 56 -12.73 19.00 12.90
CA ARG A 56 -13.88 19.39 13.73
C ARG A 56 -13.57 20.02 15.07
N VAL A 57 -12.30 20.24 15.43
CA VAL A 57 -11.93 20.74 16.77
C VAL A 57 -11.41 22.18 16.71
N GLU A 58 -11.96 23.09 17.50
CA GLU A 58 -11.33 24.41 17.66
C GLU A 58 -9.99 24.30 18.41
N ILE A 59 -8.90 24.57 17.67
CA ILE A 59 -7.56 24.75 18.22
C ILE A 59 -7.21 26.24 18.11
N ARG A 60 -7.18 26.94 19.25
CA ARG A 60 -7.05 28.40 19.28
C ARG A 60 -5.73 28.87 18.70
N LYS A 61 -4.66 28.10 18.88
CA LYS A 61 -3.35 28.39 18.29
C LYS A 61 -3.34 28.26 16.77
N TYR A 62 -4.25 27.47 16.20
CA TYR A 62 -4.30 27.14 14.78
C TYR A 62 -5.71 27.31 14.19
N PRO A 63 -6.23 28.54 14.13
CA PRO A 63 -7.62 28.81 13.74
C PRO A 63 -7.94 28.35 12.31
N ALA A 64 -6.95 28.29 11.41
CA ALA A 64 -7.20 27.87 10.03
C ALA A 64 -7.67 26.41 9.93
N LEU A 65 -7.42 25.58 10.94
CA LEU A 65 -7.92 24.20 11.00
C LEU A 65 -9.46 24.17 10.92
N THR A 66 -10.15 25.11 11.56
CA THR A 66 -11.62 25.20 11.50
C THR A 66 -12.12 26.23 10.50
N GLU A 67 -11.36 27.29 10.19
CA GLU A 67 -11.74 28.25 9.15
C GLU A 67 -11.75 27.60 7.75
N LYS A 68 -10.78 26.71 7.48
CA LYS A 68 -10.60 26.01 6.20
C LYS A 68 -10.90 24.51 6.31
N GLY A 69 -10.23 23.81 7.21
CA GLY A 69 -10.29 22.34 7.31
C GLY A 69 -11.67 21.80 7.69
N ALA A 70 -12.53 22.61 8.32
CA ALA A 70 -13.91 22.22 8.64
C ALA A 70 -14.89 22.37 7.47
N ARG A 71 -14.44 22.85 6.30
CA ARG A 71 -15.31 23.17 5.15
C ARG A 71 -14.89 22.35 3.94
N ARG A 72 -15.79 21.48 3.50
CA ARG A 72 -15.63 20.69 2.27
C ARG A 72 -16.40 21.36 1.14
N GLY A 73 -15.86 21.30 -0.08
CA GLY A 73 -16.56 21.77 -1.28
C GLY A 73 -17.82 20.95 -1.58
N PRO A 74 -18.62 21.31 -2.60
CA PRO A 74 -19.75 20.50 -3.06
C PRO A 74 -19.35 19.04 -3.31
N SER A 75 -20.12 18.09 -2.76
CA SER A 75 -19.85 16.66 -2.88
C SER A 75 -21.14 15.82 -2.92
N LEU A 76 -21.03 14.60 -3.45
CA LEU A 76 -22.00 13.50 -3.32
C LEU A 76 -21.44 12.37 -2.42
N PHE A 77 -20.59 12.72 -1.48
CA PHE A 77 -19.80 11.77 -0.69
C PHE A 77 -20.67 10.78 0.11
N GLY A 78 -21.69 11.29 0.78
CA GLY A 78 -22.75 10.56 1.47
C GLY A 78 -23.78 9.90 0.56
N ALA A 79 -23.63 10.03 -0.77
CA ALA A 79 -24.64 9.77 -1.80
C ALA A 79 -25.92 10.60 -1.68
N GLU A 80 -25.78 11.81 -1.13
CA GLU A 80 -26.78 12.86 -1.14
C GLU A 80 -26.09 14.16 -1.58
N ASN A 81 -26.85 15.17 -2.05
CA ASN A 81 -26.26 16.48 -2.33
C ASN A 81 -25.96 17.19 -1.00
N GLU A 82 -24.70 17.54 -0.79
CA GLU A 82 -24.21 18.09 0.48
C GLU A 82 -23.76 19.56 0.39
N GLU A 83 -24.14 20.30 -0.67
CA GLU A 83 -23.79 21.73 -0.82
C GLU A 83 -24.05 22.57 0.45
N GLU A 84 -25.09 22.23 1.22
CA GLU A 84 -25.47 22.96 2.44
C GLU A 84 -24.97 22.32 3.76
N ASN A 85 -24.51 21.06 3.75
CA ASN A 85 -24.21 20.27 4.96
C ASN A 85 -22.73 19.88 5.13
N ASN A 86 -21.84 20.45 4.32
CA ASN A 86 -20.41 20.11 4.27
C ASN A 86 -19.51 20.93 5.21
N CYS A 87 -20.08 21.57 6.24
CA CYS A 87 -19.33 22.40 7.17
C CYS A 87 -19.77 22.23 8.63
N GLY A 88 -18.87 22.56 9.55
CA GLY A 88 -19.13 22.53 10.98
C GLY A 88 -17.93 22.09 11.79
N TYR A 89 -17.80 22.63 12.99
CA TYR A 89 -16.79 22.24 13.97
C TYR A 89 -17.33 22.52 15.37
N TYR A 90 -16.72 21.91 16.38
CA TYR A 90 -17.02 22.12 17.78
C TYR A 90 -16.09 23.18 18.34
N THR A 91 -16.65 24.23 18.93
CA THR A 91 -15.87 25.15 19.75
C THR A 91 -15.34 24.42 20.97
N GLN A 92 -14.34 24.98 21.63
CA GLN A 92 -13.87 24.41 22.89
C GLN A 92 -14.98 24.36 23.96
N GLU A 93 -15.94 25.29 23.91
CA GLU A 93 -17.07 25.29 24.84
C GLU A 93 -18.08 24.18 24.53
N ASP A 94 -18.36 23.93 23.24
CA ASP A 94 -19.17 22.80 22.80
C ASP A 94 -18.57 21.48 23.31
N ILE A 95 -17.26 21.31 23.15
CA ILE A 95 -16.55 20.11 23.60
C ILE A 95 -16.65 19.96 25.12
N ARG A 96 -16.40 21.02 25.90
CA ARG A 96 -16.54 20.99 27.37
C ARG A 96 -17.96 20.62 27.78
N SER A 97 -18.98 21.14 27.09
CA SER A 97 -20.38 20.82 27.31
C SER A 97 -20.68 19.33 27.07
N VAL A 98 -20.22 18.78 25.94
CA VAL A 98 -20.40 17.35 25.60
C VAL A 98 -19.66 16.44 26.59
N VAL A 99 -18.41 16.77 26.94
CA VAL A 99 -17.61 16.02 27.93
C VAL A 99 -18.28 16.01 29.30
N ALA A 100 -18.78 17.15 29.78
CA ALA A 100 -19.51 17.22 31.05
C ALA A 100 -20.78 16.37 31.01
N PHE A 101 -21.56 16.49 29.93
CA PHE A 101 -22.81 15.75 29.74
C PHE A 101 -22.60 14.22 29.71
N ALA A 102 -21.55 13.76 29.01
CA ALA A 102 -21.17 12.34 28.97
C ALA A 102 -20.76 11.82 30.34
N LYS A 103 -19.93 12.60 31.06
CA LYS A 103 -19.43 12.23 32.39
C LYS A 103 -20.55 12.06 33.40
N GLU A 104 -21.56 12.92 33.40
CA GLU A 104 -22.75 12.80 34.25
C GLU A 104 -23.53 11.50 34.02
N ARG A 105 -23.38 10.90 32.83
CA ARG A 105 -24.02 9.65 32.42
C ARG A 105 -23.09 8.44 32.53
N GLY A 106 -21.90 8.60 33.10
CA GLY A 106 -20.93 7.53 33.26
C GLY A 106 -20.21 7.12 31.97
N ILE A 107 -20.25 7.98 30.94
CA ILE A 107 -19.53 7.78 29.69
C ILE A 107 -18.29 8.68 29.69
N GLU A 108 -17.14 8.06 29.46
CA GLU A 108 -15.88 8.76 29.22
C GLU A 108 -15.66 8.95 27.72
N ILE A 109 -15.26 10.15 27.31
CA ILE A 109 -14.97 10.46 25.91
C ILE A 109 -13.49 10.25 25.65
N VAL A 110 -13.18 9.45 24.63
CA VAL A 110 -11.84 9.25 24.08
C VAL A 110 -11.76 10.03 22.76
N PRO A 111 -11.07 11.19 22.72
CA PRO A 111 -10.92 11.93 21.47
C PRO A 111 -9.93 11.23 20.54
N GLU A 112 -10.19 11.26 19.24
CA GLU A 112 -9.22 10.86 18.22
C GLU A 112 -8.79 12.05 17.37
N ILE A 113 -7.47 12.22 17.27
CA ILE A 113 -6.81 13.11 16.31
C ILE A 113 -5.89 12.25 15.46
N GLU A 114 -6.28 12.03 14.21
CA GLU A 114 -5.59 11.15 13.25
C GLU A 114 -4.14 11.58 12.97
N VAL A 115 -3.21 10.64 13.15
CA VAL A 115 -1.77 10.81 12.87
C VAL A 115 -1.16 9.45 12.46
N PRO A 116 -0.35 9.37 11.38
CA PRO A 116 0.05 10.43 10.46
C PRO A 116 -0.84 10.57 9.22
N GLY A 117 -1.72 9.59 9.01
CA GLY A 117 -2.68 9.50 7.91
C GLY A 117 -3.88 10.41 8.12
N HIS A 118 -4.86 10.29 7.24
CA HIS A 118 -6.14 10.99 7.35
C HIS A 118 -6.01 12.50 7.61
N ALA A 119 -4.97 13.11 7.03
CA ALA A 119 -4.51 14.45 7.38
C ALA A 119 -4.84 15.50 6.32
N SER A 120 -5.62 15.19 5.27
CA SER A 120 -5.85 16.13 4.18
C SER A 120 -6.49 17.45 4.64
N ALA A 121 -7.49 17.41 5.54
CA ALA A 121 -8.10 18.64 6.07
C ALA A 121 -7.12 19.48 6.90
N MET A 122 -6.25 18.81 7.67
CA MET A 122 -5.18 19.45 8.45
C MET A 122 -4.17 20.14 7.52
N LEU A 123 -3.75 19.46 6.46
CA LEU A 123 -2.76 19.95 5.51
C LEU A 123 -3.32 21.00 4.54
N ALA A 124 -4.62 20.97 4.23
CA ALA A 124 -5.28 22.04 3.49
C ALA A 124 -5.30 23.35 4.29
N ALA A 125 -5.44 23.27 5.62
CA ALA A 125 -5.36 24.43 6.50
C ALA A 125 -3.93 24.96 6.66
N TYR A 126 -2.97 24.05 6.84
CA TYR A 126 -1.55 24.36 7.08
C TYR A 126 -0.60 23.53 6.21
N PRO A 127 -0.50 23.82 4.90
CA PRO A 127 0.26 23.02 3.95
C PRO A 127 1.77 22.99 4.22
N GLN A 128 2.29 23.96 4.98
CA GLN A 128 3.71 24.01 5.36
C GLN A 128 4.15 22.83 6.26
N PHE A 129 3.22 22.14 6.93
CA PHE A 129 3.52 20.97 7.75
C PHE A 129 3.43 19.65 6.97
N GLY A 130 2.95 19.71 5.72
CA GLY A 130 2.94 18.58 4.79
C GLY A 130 4.30 18.34 4.15
N CYS A 131 4.36 17.27 3.35
CA CYS A 131 5.56 16.90 2.62
C CYS A 131 5.83 17.84 1.43
N ARG A 132 7.09 17.88 1.02
CA ARG A 132 7.49 18.38 -0.30
C ARG A 132 7.90 17.23 -1.19
N ARG A 133 7.74 17.39 -2.49
CA ARG A 133 8.17 16.42 -3.50
C ARG A 133 9.53 16.81 -4.08
N THR A 134 10.45 15.84 -4.15
CA THR A 134 11.66 15.94 -4.98
C THR A 134 11.38 15.43 -6.40
N VAL A 135 11.75 16.21 -7.41
CA VAL A 135 11.73 15.81 -8.83
C VAL A 135 13.15 15.64 -9.35
N TYR A 136 13.40 14.56 -10.11
CA TYR A 136 14.73 14.24 -10.67
C TYR A 136 14.80 14.42 -12.19
N GLY A 137 15.92 14.96 -12.64
CA GLY A 137 16.30 15.03 -14.05
C GLY A 137 16.87 13.73 -14.60
N ALA A 138 17.14 13.73 -15.91
CA ALA A 138 17.74 12.59 -16.61
C ALA A 138 19.15 12.27 -16.10
N ALA A 139 19.92 13.26 -15.66
CA ALA A 139 21.26 13.09 -15.09
C ALA A 139 21.23 12.79 -13.56
N GLY A 140 20.04 12.58 -12.98
CA GLY A 140 19.88 12.23 -11.57
C GLY A 140 20.03 13.41 -10.60
N GLU A 141 20.04 14.65 -11.11
CA GLU A 141 20.01 15.87 -10.34
C GLU A 141 18.60 16.16 -9.79
N SER A 142 18.52 16.74 -8.59
CA SER A 142 17.25 17.23 -8.04
C SER A 142 16.91 18.57 -8.69
N ILE A 143 15.81 18.64 -9.42
CA ILE A 143 15.42 19.82 -10.20
C ILE A 143 14.49 20.74 -9.39
N GLN A 144 13.62 20.19 -8.53
CA GLN A 144 12.58 20.99 -7.88
C GLN A 144 12.10 20.41 -6.54
N GLU A 145 11.86 21.28 -5.55
CA GLU A 145 11.24 20.97 -4.26
C GLU A 145 9.96 21.80 -4.07
N ASN A 146 8.77 21.23 -4.35
CA ASN A 146 7.49 21.93 -4.19
C ASN A 146 6.61 21.25 -3.13
N PRO A 147 5.75 21.98 -2.41
CA PRO A 147 4.69 21.38 -1.60
C PRO A 147 3.65 20.70 -2.51
N TYR A 148 2.93 19.71 -1.97
CA TYR A 148 1.73 19.18 -2.61
C TYR A 148 0.57 20.17 -2.47
N ASP A 149 -0.40 20.09 -3.39
CA ASP A 149 -1.64 20.88 -3.33
C ASP A 149 -2.65 20.16 -2.43
N TYR A 150 -2.55 20.41 -1.13
CA TYR A 150 -3.43 19.80 -0.13
C TYR A 150 -4.81 20.46 -0.14
N GLN A 151 -5.85 19.64 -0.26
CA GLN A 151 -7.25 20.06 -0.30
C GLN A 151 -8.06 19.25 0.71
N VAL A 152 -9.17 19.82 1.22
CA VAL A 152 -10.15 19.04 1.97
C VAL A 152 -10.84 18.09 0.99
N VAL A 153 -10.76 16.78 1.26
CA VAL A 153 -11.17 15.76 0.28
C VAL A 153 -12.69 15.64 0.19
N THR A 154 -13.21 15.43 -1.02
CA THR A 154 -14.64 15.37 -1.35
C THR A 154 -15.18 13.95 -1.62
N ILE A 155 -14.35 12.94 -1.40
CA ILE A 155 -14.63 11.52 -1.67
C ILE A 155 -14.15 10.61 -0.53
N ALA A 156 -14.62 9.36 -0.52
CA ALA A 156 -14.14 8.32 0.40
C ALA A 156 -12.80 7.75 -0.07
N GLY A 157 -12.02 7.18 0.85
CA GLY A 157 -10.83 6.42 0.51
C GLY A 157 -9.65 6.77 1.38
N ILE A 158 -8.49 6.28 0.94
CA ILE A 158 -7.22 6.38 1.62
C ILE A 158 -6.31 7.24 0.76
N PHE A 159 -5.74 8.30 1.32
CA PHE A 159 -4.96 9.28 0.56
C PHE A 159 -3.50 9.33 1.01
N PRO A 160 -2.54 9.63 0.11
CA PRO A 160 -1.12 9.71 0.45
C PRO A 160 -0.74 10.97 1.24
N ASN A 161 -1.73 11.75 1.70
CA ASN A 161 -1.55 13.03 2.38
C ASN A 161 -1.20 12.82 3.85
N LEU A 162 0.09 12.60 4.11
CA LEU A 162 0.63 12.40 5.46
C LEU A 162 1.27 13.67 6.01
N ILE A 163 1.08 13.95 7.30
CA ILE A 163 1.88 14.96 8.02
C ILE A 163 3.38 14.65 7.85
N CYS A 164 4.22 15.66 7.66
CA CYS A 164 5.65 15.42 7.37
C CYS A 164 6.41 15.00 8.64
N ALA A 165 6.66 13.70 8.80
CA ALA A 165 7.51 13.16 9.87
C ALA A 165 8.98 13.63 9.79
N GLY A 166 9.39 14.16 8.64
CA GLY A 166 10.74 14.67 8.40
C GLY A 166 11.07 15.99 9.10
N ARG A 167 10.07 16.78 9.48
CA ARG A 167 10.21 18.16 9.96
C ARG A 167 9.90 18.28 11.44
N ASP A 168 10.79 18.93 12.18
CA ASP A 168 10.56 19.18 13.61
C ASP A 168 9.39 20.15 13.83
N GLU A 169 9.16 21.09 12.92
CA GLU A 169 8.05 22.03 12.97
C GLU A 169 6.70 21.32 12.82
N ALA A 170 6.61 20.29 11.99
CA ALA A 170 5.39 19.49 11.83
C ALA A 170 5.12 18.63 13.07
N VAL A 171 6.16 18.02 13.65
CA VAL A 171 6.02 17.30 14.93
C VAL A 171 5.63 18.25 16.07
N ARG A 172 6.19 19.45 16.12
CA ARG A 172 5.81 20.48 17.11
C ARG A 172 4.36 20.93 16.92
N PHE A 173 3.93 21.12 15.68
CA PHE A 173 2.54 21.45 15.34
C PHE A 173 1.56 20.41 15.89
N LEU A 174 1.84 19.12 15.73
CA LEU A 174 1.02 18.05 16.34
C LEU A 174 1.00 18.15 17.87
N LYS A 175 2.16 18.35 18.49
CA LYS A 175 2.26 18.49 19.96
C LYS A 175 1.47 19.68 20.49
N ASP A 176 1.51 20.80 19.77
CA ASP A 176 0.76 22.01 20.11
C ASP A 176 -0.76 21.80 19.99
N ILE A 177 -1.24 21.06 18.98
CA ILE A 177 -2.65 20.65 18.88
C ILE A 177 -3.03 19.76 20.08
N LEU A 178 -2.21 18.76 20.37
CA LEU A 178 -2.46 17.79 21.44
C LEU A 178 -2.42 18.46 22.83
N ASP A 179 -1.70 19.57 23.00
CA ASP A 179 -1.77 20.38 24.23
C ASP A 179 -3.18 20.88 24.50
N GLU A 180 -3.83 21.49 23.50
CA GLU A 180 -5.20 21.98 23.64
C GLU A 180 -6.20 20.82 23.75
N VAL A 181 -6.04 19.75 22.96
CA VAL A 181 -6.93 18.57 23.02
C VAL A 181 -6.88 17.91 24.40
N THR A 182 -5.69 17.70 24.97
CA THR A 182 -5.57 17.07 26.30
C THR A 182 -6.16 17.91 27.44
N GLU A 183 -6.26 19.24 27.27
CA GLU A 183 -6.98 20.13 28.19
C GLU A 183 -8.51 19.96 28.08
N LEU A 184 -9.02 19.83 26.85
CA LEU A 184 -10.46 19.68 26.58
C LEU A 184 -11.01 18.32 27.03
N PHE A 185 -10.18 17.28 26.95
CA PHE A 185 -10.55 15.91 27.27
C PHE A 185 -9.76 15.41 28.49
N PRO A 186 -10.32 15.53 29.72
CA PRO A 186 -9.60 15.17 30.94
C PRO A 186 -9.48 13.65 31.17
N GLY A 187 -10.16 12.82 30.37
CA GLY A 187 -10.06 11.36 30.43
C GLY A 187 -8.62 10.84 30.27
N PRO A 188 -8.30 9.64 30.78
CA PRO A 188 -6.95 9.09 30.75
C PRO A 188 -6.50 8.67 29.36
N GLU A 189 -7.41 8.50 28.42
CA GLU A 189 -7.17 7.91 27.09
C GLU A 189 -7.28 8.98 26.00
N ILE A 190 -6.44 8.87 24.98
CA ILE A 190 -6.51 9.63 23.72
C ILE A 190 -6.17 8.67 22.58
N HIS A 191 -6.96 8.69 21.52
CA HIS A 191 -6.69 7.93 20.31
C HIS A 191 -5.92 8.83 19.34
N ILE A 192 -4.90 8.29 18.66
CA ILE A 192 -4.12 9.03 17.65
C ILE A 192 -4.19 8.40 16.25
N GLY A 193 -5.07 7.42 16.08
CA GLY A 193 -5.26 6.69 14.83
C GLY A 193 -4.08 5.78 14.51
N GLY A 194 -3.48 6.02 13.34
CA GLY A 194 -2.28 5.30 12.88
C GLY A 194 -2.58 4.20 11.87
N ASP A 195 -3.79 4.14 11.36
CA ASP A 195 -4.27 3.29 10.28
C ASP A 195 -3.92 3.85 8.89
N GLU A 196 -4.01 2.98 7.89
CA GLU A 196 -4.09 3.30 6.45
C GLU A 196 -3.10 4.34 5.88
N ALA A 197 -1.92 4.50 6.48
CA ALA A 197 -0.96 5.53 6.07
C ALA A 197 -0.24 5.19 4.74
N ILE A 198 -0.71 5.70 3.60
CA ILE A 198 -0.05 5.51 2.29
C ILE A 198 1.27 6.30 2.23
N LYS A 199 2.41 5.61 2.19
CA LYS A 199 3.76 6.21 2.36
C LYS A 199 4.33 6.94 1.13
N GLN A 200 3.56 7.08 0.05
CA GLN A 200 4.05 7.59 -1.25
C GLN A 200 4.66 9.00 -1.16
N HIS A 201 4.07 9.91 -0.37
CA HIS A 201 4.61 11.26 -0.17
C HIS A 201 5.92 11.24 0.65
N TRP A 202 6.03 10.40 1.68
CA TRP A 202 7.24 10.30 2.51
C TRP A 202 8.45 9.75 1.74
N ARG A 203 8.23 8.80 0.83
CA ARG A 203 9.27 8.26 -0.06
C ARG A 203 9.90 9.32 -0.95
N ARG A 204 9.11 10.32 -1.34
CA ARG A 204 9.52 11.46 -2.17
C ARG A 204 9.98 12.66 -1.36
N CYS A 205 9.73 12.66 -0.05
CA CYS A 205 9.99 13.81 0.78
C CYS A 205 11.45 13.87 1.23
N PRO A 206 12.23 14.88 0.83
CA PRO A 206 13.64 14.97 1.21
C PRO A 206 13.83 15.09 2.73
N ASP A 207 12.87 15.72 3.41
CA ASP A 207 12.85 15.85 4.86
C ASP A 207 12.62 14.49 5.55
N CYS A 208 11.66 13.68 5.06
CA CYS A 208 11.41 12.33 5.59
C CYS A 208 12.61 11.40 5.33
N GLN A 209 13.16 11.44 4.12
CA GLN A 209 14.36 10.67 3.77
C GLN A 209 15.58 11.08 4.61
N ARG A 210 15.72 12.37 4.93
CA ARG A 210 16.75 12.85 5.87
C ARG A 210 16.53 12.27 7.27
N ARG A 211 15.32 12.37 7.82
CA ARG A 211 14.98 11.82 9.15
C ARG A 211 15.28 10.33 9.24
N MET A 212 14.93 9.56 8.20
CA MET A 212 15.22 8.13 8.15
C MET A 212 16.73 7.86 8.24
N ARG A 213 17.56 8.59 7.47
CA ARG A 213 19.02 8.46 7.57
C ARG A 213 19.55 8.85 8.96
N GLU A 214 19.08 9.95 9.53
CA GLU A 214 19.50 10.42 10.86
C GLU A 214 19.14 9.45 11.98
N LYS A 215 17.99 8.78 11.86
CA LYS A 215 17.47 7.82 12.84
C LYS A 215 17.84 6.37 12.55
N GLY A 216 18.50 6.09 11.41
CA GLY A 216 18.85 4.74 10.99
C GLY A 216 17.63 3.86 10.68
N LEU A 217 16.56 4.43 10.15
CA LEU A 217 15.31 3.75 9.81
C LEU A 217 15.41 3.12 8.42
N ALA A 218 14.99 1.87 8.29
CA ALA A 218 15.12 1.12 7.04
C ALA A 218 14.14 1.60 5.94
N ASP A 219 12.92 1.95 6.33
CA ASP A 219 11.82 2.29 5.42
C ASP A 219 10.82 3.28 6.07
N GLU A 220 9.83 3.70 5.29
CA GLU A 220 8.80 4.64 5.75
C GLU A 220 7.80 4.04 6.76
N SER A 221 7.69 2.71 6.84
CA SER A 221 6.90 2.07 7.91
C SER A 221 7.59 2.25 9.26
N GLN A 222 8.92 2.11 9.30
CA GLN A 222 9.69 2.46 10.50
C GLN A 222 9.65 3.97 10.80
N LEU A 223 9.50 4.84 9.79
CA LEU A 223 9.28 6.27 10.00
C LEU A 223 7.91 6.57 10.64
N GLN A 224 6.85 5.86 10.23
CA GLN A 224 5.53 5.96 10.89
C GLN A 224 5.66 5.54 12.33
N ARG A 225 6.26 4.37 12.58
CA ARG A 225 6.48 3.86 13.93
C ARG A 225 7.24 4.86 14.79
N TRP A 226 8.29 5.48 14.27
CA TRP A 226 9.04 6.51 14.98
C TRP A 226 8.14 7.69 15.39
N LEU A 227 7.30 8.19 14.47
CA LEU A 227 6.40 9.31 14.76
C LEU A 227 5.33 8.92 15.79
N VAL A 228 4.73 7.74 15.67
CA VAL A 228 3.75 7.21 16.63
C VAL A 228 4.36 7.12 18.03
N LEU A 229 5.58 6.58 18.15
CA LEU A 229 6.29 6.49 19.44
C LEU A 229 6.66 7.87 19.99
N GLU A 230 7.07 8.82 19.15
CA GLU A 230 7.40 10.19 19.56
C GLU A 230 6.17 10.93 20.11
N ILE A 231 5.00 10.77 19.48
CA ILE A 231 3.73 11.34 19.95
C ILE A 231 3.22 10.60 21.18
N GLY A 232 3.33 9.28 21.21
CA GLY A 232 2.94 8.46 22.36
C GLY A 232 3.70 8.84 23.63
N GLU A 233 5.02 8.96 23.52
CA GLU A 233 5.90 9.37 24.61
C GLU A 233 5.68 10.83 25.03
N TYR A 234 5.20 11.69 24.13
CA TYR A 234 4.80 13.05 24.48
C TYR A 234 3.53 13.06 25.34
N LEU A 235 2.53 12.26 24.95
CA LEU A 235 1.26 12.13 25.64
C LEU A 235 1.40 11.38 26.98
N SER A 236 2.29 10.39 27.07
CA SER A 236 2.58 9.67 28.32
C SER A 236 3.10 10.60 29.41
N LYS A 237 3.96 11.57 29.07
CA LYS A 237 4.45 12.63 29.96
C LYS A 237 3.35 13.55 30.49
N LYS A 238 2.20 13.59 29.82
CA LYS A 238 0.99 14.31 30.25
C LYS A 238 0.03 13.41 31.04
N GLY A 239 0.44 12.18 31.36
CA GLY A 239 -0.37 11.21 32.08
C GLY A 239 -1.48 10.57 31.22
N LYS A 240 -1.37 10.63 29.89
CA LYS A 240 -2.31 9.99 28.98
C LYS A 240 -1.83 8.60 28.57
N ARG A 241 -2.79 7.70 28.37
CA ARG A 241 -2.63 6.44 27.64
C ARG A 241 -3.05 6.66 26.20
N VAL A 242 -2.34 6.04 25.27
CA VAL A 242 -2.51 6.29 23.84
C VAL A 242 -3.13 5.07 23.18
N ILE A 243 -4.26 5.27 22.50
CA ILE A 243 -4.90 4.23 21.70
C ILE A 243 -4.49 4.42 20.24
N VAL A 244 -4.18 3.31 19.57
CA VAL A 244 -3.82 3.26 18.14
C VAL A 244 -4.49 2.07 17.47
N TRP A 245 -4.75 2.18 16.17
CA TRP A 245 -5.15 1.03 15.35
C TRP A 245 -4.00 0.01 15.22
N ASN A 246 -4.34 -1.27 14.99
CA ASN A 246 -3.39 -2.39 15.07
C ASN A 246 -2.29 -2.40 14.00
N GLU A 247 -2.35 -1.58 12.97
CA GLU A 247 -1.24 -1.34 12.04
C GLU A 247 -0.03 -0.74 12.75
N SER A 248 -0.20 -0.05 13.88
CA SER A 248 0.92 0.46 14.68
C SER A 248 1.78 -0.66 15.30
N LEU A 249 1.32 -1.91 15.30
CA LEU A 249 2.13 -3.07 15.67
C LEU A 249 3.08 -3.52 14.55
N GLU A 250 2.91 -3.01 13.32
CA GLU A 250 3.88 -3.21 12.25
C GLU A 250 5.24 -2.62 12.67
N GLY A 251 6.28 -3.45 12.66
CA GLY A 251 7.61 -3.08 13.14
C GLY A 251 7.84 -3.28 14.64
N GLY A 252 6.89 -3.85 15.38
CA GLY A 252 7.13 -4.47 16.69
C GLY A 252 6.19 -4.02 17.82
N LEU A 253 6.40 -4.60 19.01
CA LEU A 253 5.58 -4.33 20.19
C LEU A 253 5.63 -2.85 20.62
N LEU A 254 4.52 -2.34 21.14
CA LEU A 254 4.41 -0.97 21.66
C LEU A 254 4.68 -0.92 23.18
N PRO A 255 5.14 0.22 23.73
CA PRO A 255 5.25 0.43 25.18
C PRO A 255 3.92 0.29 25.95
N ASP A 256 4.00 0.14 27.27
CA ASP A 256 2.86 -0.09 28.17
C ASP A 256 1.81 1.04 28.26
N HIS A 257 2.21 2.27 27.93
CA HIS A 257 1.29 3.40 27.82
C HIS A 257 0.43 3.37 26.55
N PHE A 258 0.67 2.43 25.64
CA PHE A 258 -0.19 2.19 24.48
C PHE A 258 -1.29 1.15 24.76
N ILE A 259 -2.43 1.33 24.12
CA ILE A 259 -3.52 0.37 23.96
C ILE A 259 -3.68 0.16 22.45
N VAL A 260 -3.86 -1.07 22.02
CA VAL A 260 -4.14 -1.38 20.61
C VAL A 260 -5.63 -1.58 20.42
N GLN A 261 -6.21 -0.90 19.44
CA GLN A 261 -7.55 -1.17 18.97
C GLN A 261 -7.48 -2.05 17.72
N HIS A 262 -7.92 -3.30 17.84
CA HIS A 262 -7.83 -4.28 16.76
C HIS A 262 -9.09 -4.26 15.90
N TRP A 263 -8.95 -3.97 14.60
CA TRP A 263 -10.08 -3.89 13.66
C TRP A 263 -9.98 -4.87 12.49
N LEU A 264 -8.80 -5.05 11.90
CA LEU A 264 -8.59 -5.92 10.74
C LEU A 264 -7.11 -6.34 10.63
N GLY A 265 -6.85 -7.61 10.34
CA GLY A 265 -5.50 -8.12 10.07
C GLY A 265 -4.55 -8.04 11.27
N ASN A 266 -3.27 -8.36 11.04
CA ASN A 266 -2.21 -8.37 12.06
C ASN A 266 -2.59 -9.14 13.36
N ASP A 267 -3.34 -10.23 13.21
CA ASP A 267 -3.81 -11.08 14.33
C ASP A 267 -2.63 -11.66 15.11
N ALA A 268 -1.55 -12.05 14.41
CA ALA A 268 -0.36 -12.63 15.02
C ALA A 268 0.39 -11.60 15.87
N GLU A 269 0.55 -10.38 15.36
CA GLU A 269 1.15 -9.25 16.06
C GLU A 269 0.31 -8.84 17.26
N THR A 270 -1.02 -8.82 17.11
CA THR A 270 -1.97 -8.52 18.19
C THR A 270 -1.87 -9.58 19.30
N ALA A 271 -1.84 -10.86 18.94
CA ALA A 271 -1.66 -11.96 19.89
C ALA A 271 -0.30 -11.88 20.61
N ALA A 272 0.77 -11.53 19.89
CA ALA A 272 2.10 -11.32 20.48
C ALA A 272 2.12 -10.14 21.45
N PHE A 273 1.41 -9.05 21.13
CA PHE A 273 1.27 -7.89 22.02
C PHE A 273 0.52 -8.24 23.30
N LEU A 274 -0.59 -8.97 23.20
CA LEU A 274 -1.33 -9.49 24.35
C LEU A 274 -0.46 -10.41 25.22
N ALA A 275 0.32 -11.31 24.61
CA ALA A 275 1.23 -12.21 25.32
C ALA A 275 2.35 -11.48 26.07
N ALA A 276 2.75 -10.31 25.58
CA ALA A 276 3.72 -9.43 26.24
C ALA A 276 3.11 -8.56 27.35
N GLY A 277 1.81 -8.70 27.64
CA GLY A 277 1.10 -7.89 28.64
C GLY A 277 0.49 -6.60 28.10
N GLY A 278 0.55 -6.39 26.78
CA GLY A 278 -0.13 -5.28 26.10
C GLY A 278 -1.65 -5.42 26.18
N GLN A 279 -2.36 -4.30 26.12
CA GLN A 279 -3.82 -4.27 26.27
C GLN A 279 -4.52 -3.99 24.94
N VAL A 280 -5.61 -4.71 24.66
CA VAL A 280 -6.33 -4.63 23.39
C VAL A 280 -7.81 -4.30 23.57
N ILE A 281 -8.37 -3.48 22.70
CA ILE A 281 -9.80 -3.28 22.47
C ILE A 281 -10.16 -3.99 21.16
N SER A 282 -11.22 -4.80 21.16
CA SER A 282 -11.69 -5.48 19.95
C SER A 282 -12.75 -4.65 19.24
N SER A 283 -12.48 -4.31 17.98
CA SER A 283 -13.34 -3.56 17.07
C SER A 283 -13.45 -4.27 15.71
N GLU A 284 -13.43 -5.61 15.70
CA GLU A 284 -13.40 -6.43 14.48
C GLU A 284 -14.39 -5.97 13.40
N THR A 285 -13.85 -5.67 12.22
CA THR A 285 -14.58 -5.12 11.08
C THR A 285 -15.77 -5.97 10.66
N GLU A 286 -15.66 -7.29 10.78
CA GLU A 286 -16.67 -8.25 10.34
C GLU A 286 -17.78 -8.51 11.39
N ASN A 287 -17.66 -7.90 12.57
CA ASN A 287 -18.58 -8.12 13.69
C ASN A 287 -19.16 -6.81 14.26
N TYR A 288 -18.37 -5.72 14.29
CA TYR A 288 -18.68 -4.53 15.09
C TYR A 288 -18.67 -3.20 14.31
N TYR A 289 -18.33 -3.17 13.01
CA TYR A 289 -18.41 -1.96 12.19
C TYR A 289 -19.86 -1.63 11.82
N ILE A 290 -20.55 -0.93 12.72
CA ILE A 290 -21.98 -0.62 12.60
C ILE A 290 -22.31 0.44 11.54
N SER A 291 -21.30 1.06 10.91
CA SER A 291 -21.47 1.84 9.68
C SER A 291 -21.86 0.96 8.47
N ARG A 292 -21.56 -0.34 8.51
CA ARG A 292 -21.98 -1.30 7.49
C ARG A 292 -23.50 -1.48 7.47
N PRO A 293 -24.09 -1.80 6.31
CA PRO A 293 -25.53 -2.07 6.20
C PRO A 293 -25.92 -3.29 7.06
N TYR A 294 -27.19 -3.36 7.45
CA TYR A 294 -27.74 -4.51 8.20
C TYR A 294 -27.67 -5.83 7.41
N SER A 295 -27.55 -5.78 6.08
CA SER A 295 -27.28 -6.98 5.27
C SER A 295 -25.87 -7.55 5.48
N ALA A 296 -24.95 -6.79 6.07
CA ALA A 296 -23.60 -7.24 6.40
C ALA A 296 -23.42 -7.46 7.91
N ILE A 297 -23.86 -6.50 8.73
CA ILE A 297 -23.75 -6.56 10.19
C ILE A 297 -25.08 -6.15 10.81
N ASP A 298 -25.93 -7.14 11.06
CA ASP A 298 -27.14 -7.01 11.88
C ASP A 298 -26.89 -7.40 13.35
N VAL A 299 -27.97 -7.42 14.14
CA VAL A 299 -27.91 -7.80 15.56
C VAL A 299 -27.56 -9.28 15.73
N TYR A 300 -28.04 -10.13 14.82
CA TYR A 300 -27.75 -11.56 14.81
C TYR A 300 -26.26 -11.82 14.60
N ARG A 301 -25.61 -11.11 13.69
CA ARG A 301 -24.16 -11.17 13.49
C ARG A 301 -23.37 -10.82 14.75
N ILE A 302 -23.76 -9.75 15.45
CA ILE A 302 -23.14 -9.34 16.73
C ILE A 302 -23.33 -10.42 17.81
N TRP A 303 -24.50 -11.07 17.85
CA TRP A 303 -24.76 -12.19 18.75
C TRP A 303 -23.84 -13.38 18.45
N GLN A 304 -23.65 -13.73 17.17
CA GLN A 304 -22.80 -14.83 16.72
C GLN A 304 -21.29 -14.62 16.96
N ALA A 305 -20.82 -13.36 16.96
CA ALA A 305 -19.40 -13.04 17.15
C ALA A 305 -18.82 -13.70 18.42
N GLU A 306 -17.53 -14.02 18.47
CA GLU A 306 -16.95 -14.52 19.72
C GLU A 306 -16.85 -13.37 20.74
N THR A 307 -17.18 -13.62 22.01
CA THR A 307 -16.99 -12.60 23.07
C THR A 307 -15.50 -12.33 23.33
N VAL A 308 -14.66 -13.36 23.16
CA VAL A 308 -13.20 -13.27 23.20
C VAL A 308 -12.71 -13.85 21.86
N PRO A 309 -12.20 -13.02 20.94
CA PRO A 309 -11.78 -13.47 19.62
C PRO A 309 -10.54 -14.37 19.69
N ALA A 310 -10.33 -15.17 18.64
CA ALA A 310 -9.27 -16.17 18.54
C ALA A 310 -7.87 -15.64 18.94
N TYR A 311 -7.48 -14.46 18.45
CA TYR A 311 -6.16 -13.86 18.75
C TYR A 311 -5.98 -13.51 20.24
N ALA A 312 -7.06 -13.39 21.01
CA ALA A 312 -7.04 -13.05 22.43
C ALA A 312 -7.31 -14.23 23.37
N GLN A 313 -7.65 -15.42 22.84
CA GLN A 313 -8.02 -16.58 23.66
C GLN A 313 -6.91 -17.06 24.62
N ALA A 314 -5.64 -16.86 24.24
CA ALA A 314 -4.50 -17.23 25.09
C ALA A 314 -4.27 -16.25 26.26
N HIS A 315 -4.70 -14.99 26.10
CA HIS A 315 -4.49 -13.91 27.07
C HIS A 315 -5.77 -13.05 27.24
N PRO A 316 -6.92 -13.66 27.59
CA PRO A 316 -8.21 -12.99 27.65
C PRO A 316 -8.31 -11.94 28.76
N GLU A 317 -7.39 -11.96 29.73
CA GLU A 317 -7.24 -10.95 30.78
C GLU A 317 -6.76 -9.59 30.26
N ASN A 318 -6.08 -9.57 29.11
CA ASN A 318 -5.52 -8.36 28.50
C ASN A 318 -6.45 -7.74 27.44
N LEU A 319 -7.58 -8.39 27.15
CA LEU A 319 -8.66 -7.84 26.35
C LEU A 319 -9.52 -6.90 27.21
N LEU A 320 -9.38 -5.59 27.01
CA LEU A 320 -10.08 -4.54 27.76
C LEU A 320 -11.58 -4.53 27.50
N GLY A 321 -11.98 -4.85 26.28
CA GLY A 321 -13.37 -4.98 25.88
C GLY A 321 -13.62 -4.83 24.40
N ILE A 322 -14.85 -4.41 24.08
CA ILE A 322 -15.38 -4.36 22.72
C ILE A 322 -15.82 -2.93 22.41
N GLU A 323 -15.52 -2.47 21.20
CA GLU A 323 -16.05 -1.23 20.64
C GLU A 323 -16.74 -1.47 19.31
N CYS A 324 -17.81 -0.71 19.04
CA CYS A 324 -18.47 -0.68 17.73
C CYS A 324 -18.25 0.64 16.99
N PRO A 325 -17.37 0.67 15.97
CA PRO A 325 -17.14 1.86 15.18
C PRO A 325 -18.31 2.23 14.25
N MET A 326 -18.72 3.49 14.28
CA MET A 326 -19.65 4.08 13.31
C MET A 326 -18.92 5.15 12.47
N TRP A 327 -18.25 4.70 11.41
CA TRP A 327 -17.69 5.57 10.38
C TRP A 327 -18.77 6.36 9.64
N GLY A 328 -18.42 7.61 9.27
CA GLY A 328 -19.36 8.67 8.97
C GLY A 328 -19.64 8.88 7.49
N GLU A 329 -19.05 8.10 6.56
CA GLU A 329 -19.14 8.38 5.12
C GLU A 329 -20.58 8.40 4.62
N ARG A 330 -21.49 7.65 5.25
CA ARG A 330 -22.93 7.57 4.89
C ARG A 330 -23.85 7.97 6.03
N VAL A 331 -23.37 8.81 6.95
CA VAL A 331 -24.09 9.28 8.14
C VAL A 331 -24.34 10.78 8.05
N THR A 332 -25.23 11.18 7.13
CA THR A 332 -25.46 12.60 6.79
C THR A 332 -26.31 13.35 7.81
N ASN A 333 -26.94 12.67 8.78
CA ASN A 333 -27.79 13.29 9.80
C ASN A 333 -28.01 12.35 11.02
N ALA A 334 -28.53 12.93 12.10
CA ALA A 334 -28.79 12.21 13.35
C ALA A 334 -29.78 11.04 13.22
N ARG A 335 -30.79 11.15 12.35
CA ARG A 335 -31.73 10.04 12.10
C ARG A 335 -30.99 8.83 11.49
N ARG A 336 -30.06 9.08 10.56
CA ARG A 336 -29.22 8.02 9.99
C ARG A 336 -28.27 7.44 11.02
N ALA A 337 -27.67 8.27 11.88
CA ALA A 337 -26.85 7.81 13.00
C ALA A 337 -27.66 6.90 13.94
N ALA A 338 -28.83 7.36 14.39
CA ALA A 338 -29.72 6.58 15.26
C ALA A 338 -30.13 5.24 14.62
N TYR A 339 -30.48 5.24 13.34
CA TYR A 339 -30.80 4.00 12.60
C TYR A 339 -29.64 2.99 12.59
N LEU A 340 -28.39 3.47 12.51
CA LEU A 340 -27.23 2.58 12.49
C LEU A 340 -26.84 2.11 13.90
N LEU A 341 -26.86 3.02 14.87
CA LEU A 341 -26.50 2.79 16.27
C LEU A 341 -27.51 1.88 16.96
N PHE A 342 -28.81 2.13 16.82
CA PHE A 342 -29.84 1.43 17.57
C PHE A 342 -30.58 0.48 16.61
N PRO A 343 -30.63 -0.84 16.91
CA PRO A 343 -30.32 -1.52 18.19
C PRO A 343 -28.90 -2.14 18.33
N ARG A 344 -27.94 -1.82 17.46
CA ARG A 344 -26.62 -2.50 17.46
C ARG A 344 -25.75 -2.14 18.67
N VAL A 345 -25.83 -0.92 19.17
CA VAL A 345 -25.22 -0.46 20.42
C VAL A 345 -25.69 -1.28 21.64
N PRO A 346 -27.01 -1.46 21.89
CA PRO A 346 -27.44 -2.35 22.98
C PRO A 346 -27.02 -3.81 22.78
N ALA A 347 -26.97 -4.31 21.55
CA ALA A 347 -26.47 -5.65 21.26
C ALA A 347 -24.98 -5.82 21.63
N VAL A 348 -24.14 -4.86 21.26
CA VAL A 348 -22.71 -4.84 21.61
C VAL A 348 -22.53 -4.68 23.13
N ALA A 349 -23.30 -3.81 23.77
CA ALA A 349 -23.26 -3.62 25.22
C ALA A 349 -23.58 -4.91 25.98
N LEU A 350 -24.57 -5.69 25.52
CA LEU A 350 -24.90 -7.01 26.05
C LEU A 350 -23.77 -8.01 25.82
N LYS A 351 -23.20 -8.06 24.60
CA LYS A 351 -22.06 -8.93 24.27
C LYS A 351 -20.88 -8.66 25.20
N ALA A 352 -20.62 -7.39 25.50
CA ALA A 352 -19.53 -6.96 26.35
C ALA A 352 -19.73 -7.22 27.86
N GLN A 353 -20.93 -7.67 28.28
CA GLN A 353 -21.14 -8.15 29.66
C GLN A 353 -20.49 -9.50 29.96
N ARG A 354 -20.01 -10.22 28.92
CA ARG A 354 -19.38 -11.55 29.00
C ARG A 354 -20.28 -12.70 29.49
N ASN A 355 -21.55 -12.41 29.76
CA ASN A 355 -22.59 -13.37 30.11
C ASN A 355 -23.84 -13.23 29.23
N ALA A 356 -23.66 -12.72 28.01
CA ALA A 356 -24.74 -12.53 27.05
C ALA A 356 -25.51 -13.85 26.82
N PRO A 357 -26.84 -13.79 26.64
CA PRO A 357 -27.64 -14.99 26.40
C PRO A 357 -27.12 -15.80 25.21
N ALA A 358 -26.94 -17.10 25.42
CA ALA A 358 -26.47 -18.03 24.40
C ALA A 358 -27.56 -18.39 23.38
N ALA A 359 -28.84 -18.28 23.75
CA ALA A 359 -29.96 -18.45 22.83
C ALA A 359 -30.30 -17.11 22.16
N TRP A 360 -30.58 -17.15 20.86
CA TRP A 360 -30.90 -15.94 20.08
C TRP A 360 -32.16 -15.25 20.60
N GLU A 361 -33.21 -16.01 20.93
CA GLU A 361 -34.50 -15.47 21.35
C GLU A 361 -34.40 -14.69 22.67
N ASP A 362 -33.56 -15.18 23.58
CA ASP A 362 -33.26 -14.52 24.85
C ASP A 362 -32.41 -13.25 24.63
N PHE A 363 -31.41 -13.33 23.75
CA PHE A 363 -30.58 -12.18 23.38
C PHE A 363 -31.41 -11.08 22.73
N GLN A 364 -32.23 -11.45 21.74
CA GLN A 364 -33.15 -10.54 21.04
C GLN A 364 -34.13 -9.88 22.03
N SER A 365 -34.68 -10.65 22.96
CA SER A 365 -35.58 -10.12 24.00
C SER A 365 -34.87 -9.13 24.93
N ALA A 366 -33.61 -9.38 25.30
CA ALA A 366 -32.80 -8.46 26.09
C ALA A 366 -32.49 -7.16 25.34
N VAL A 367 -32.15 -7.26 24.04
CA VAL A 367 -31.96 -6.07 23.17
C VAL A 367 -33.25 -5.27 23.09
N ARG A 368 -34.39 -5.92 22.84
CA ARG A 368 -35.71 -5.28 22.73
C ARG A 368 -36.08 -4.49 23.99
N ALA A 369 -35.80 -5.04 25.17
CA ALA A 369 -36.08 -4.37 26.43
C ALA A 369 -35.30 -3.05 26.62
N VAL A 370 -34.06 -2.98 26.11
CA VAL A 370 -33.27 -1.75 26.12
C VAL A 370 -33.73 -0.80 25.03
N GLU A 371 -33.98 -1.31 23.83
CA GLU A 371 -34.40 -0.52 22.67
C GLU A 371 -35.69 0.25 22.93
N THR A 372 -36.69 -0.36 23.58
CA THR A 372 -37.93 0.35 23.95
C THR A 372 -37.67 1.60 24.80
N ARG A 373 -36.61 1.61 25.62
CA ARG A 373 -36.23 2.77 26.44
C ARG A 373 -35.51 3.82 25.60
N VAL A 374 -34.70 3.41 24.63
CA VAL A 374 -34.02 4.29 23.68
C VAL A 374 -35.04 4.97 22.76
N GLU A 375 -36.02 4.21 22.23
CA GLU A 375 -37.11 4.76 21.41
C GLU A 375 -37.95 5.78 22.18
N ALA A 376 -38.16 5.57 23.49
CA ALA A 376 -38.85 6.52 24.35
C ALA A 376 -38.11 7.87 24.50
N LEU A 377 -36.81 7.92 24.20
CA LEU A 377 -36.05 9.18 24.09
C LEU A 377 -36.24 9.87 22.73
N GLY A 378 -36.90 9.24 21.75
CA GLY A 378 -37.04 9.76 20.39
C GLY A 378 -35.93 9.34 19.43
N LEU A 379 -35.04 8.43 19.84
CA LEU A 379 -34.02 7.84 18.97
C LEU A 379 -34.61 6.62 18.25
N ALA A 380 -35.11 6.84 17.04
CA ALA A 380 -35.69 5.78 16.22
C ALA A 380 -34.59 4.95 15.52
N GLY A 381 -34.39 3.72 16.01
CA GLY A 381 -33.47 2.75 15.45
C GLY A 381 -33.98 2.02 14.21
N ALA A 382 -33.26 0.99 13.80
CA ALA A 382 -33.69 0.07 12.74
C ALA A 382 -34.80 -0.87 13.22
N PRO A 383 -35.84 -1.13 12.39
CA PRO A 383 -36.95 -2.00 12.76
C PRO A 383 -36.49 -3.44 13.00
N GLU A 384 -37.21 -4.16 13.87
CA GLU A 384 -36.85 -5.52 14.31
C GLU A 384 -36.65 -6.53 13.16
N ARG A 385 -37.37 -6.37 12.04
CA ARG A 385 -37.18 -7.19 10.83
C ARG A 385 -35.76 -7.17 10.25
N LEU A 386 -34.95 -6.16 10.60
CA LEU A 386 -33.56 -6.02 10.18
C LEU A 386 -32.56 -6.57 11.20
N TRP A 387 -33.02 -7.04 12.36
CA TRP A 387 -32.13 -7.52 13.42
C TRP A 387 -31.56 -8.91 13.10
N HIS A 388 -32.27 -9.68 12.28
CA HIS A 388 -31.82 -10.93 11.70
C HIS A 388 -32.34 -11.00 10.25
N MET A 389 -31.52 -10.57 9.31
CA MET A 389 -31.89 -10.57 7.89
C MET A 389 -31.70 -11.98 7.30
N PRO A 390 -32.70 -12.55 6.60
CA PRO A 390 -32.51 -13.80 5.88
C PRO A 390 -31.36 -13.69 4.87
N GLN A 391 -30.56 -14.75 4.74
CA GLN A 391 -29.35 -14.75 3.89
C GLN A 391 -29.64 -14.31 2.44
N GLU A 392 -30.72 -14.79 1.84
CA GLU A 392 -31.10 -14.42 0.47
C GLU A 392 -31.41 -12.92 0.33
N GLU A 393 -32.08 -12.32 1.32
CA GLU A 393 -32.35 -10.87 1.36
C GLU A 393 -31.06 -10.07 1.56
N ALA A 394 -30.18 -10.55 2.43
CA ALA A 394 -28.88 -9.93 2.67
C ALA A 394 -28.00 -9.93 1.41
N GLU A 395 -27.93 -11.06 0.70
CA GLU A 395 -27.22 -11.20 -0.57
C GLU A 395 -27.81 -10.29 -1.66
N ALA A 396 -29.14 -10.22 -1.76
CA ALA A 396 -29.82 -9.34 -2.70
C ALA A 396 -29.53 -7.85 -2.42
N GLU A 397 -29.56 -7.44 -1.15
CA GLU A 397 -29.22 -6.08 -0.75
C GLU A 397 -27.73 -5.76 -0.98
N ALA A 398 -26.83 -6.71 -0.68
CA ALA A 398 -25.40 -6.56 -0.97
C ALA A 398 -25.15 -6.38 -2.48
N ALA A 399 -25.84 -7.16 -3.32
CA ALA A 399 -25.78 -7.00 -4.78
C ALA A 399 -26.31 -5.63 -5.24
N ARG A 400 -27.42 -5.17 -4.66
CA ARG A 400 -27.99 -3.85 -4.92
C ARG A 400 -27.03 -2.73 -4.55
N LEU A 401 -26.44 -2.77 -3.34
CA LEU A 401 -25.47 -1.79 -2.88
C LEU A 401 -24.20 -1.79 -3.73
N THR A 402 -23.74 -2.97 -4.17
CA THR A 402 -22.62 -3.09 -5.11
C THR A 402 -22.94 -2.45 -6.46
N ALA A 403 -24.15 -2.68 -6.98
CA ALA A 403 -24.59 -2.05 -8.23
C ALA A 403 -24.71 -0.52 -8.09
N LEU A 404 -25.18 -0.03 -6.94
CA LEU A 404 -25.22 1.41 -6.62
C LEU A 404 -23.83 2.03 -6.58
N ARG A 405 -22.85 1.34 -5.97
CA ARG A 405 -21.45 1.78 -5.94
C ARG A 405 -20.87 1.90 -7.35
N ARG A 406 -21.22 1.01 -8.28
CA ARG A 406 -20.69 1.01 -9.66
C ARG A 406 -21.30 2.06 -10.59
N ARG A 407 -22.20 2.92 -10.10
CA ARG A 407 -22.82 3.93 -10.96
C ARG A 407 -21.81 5.03 -11.37
N PRO A 408 -21.97 5.65 -12.56
CA PRO A 408 -21.03 6.63 -13.08
C PRO A 408 -20.76 7.80 -12.13
N GLU A 409 -21.77 8.25 -11.39
CA GLU A 409 -21.68 9.35 -10.42
C GLU A 409 -20.70 9.09 -9.25
N PHE A 410 -20.32 7.84 -9.01
CA PHE A 410 -19.33 7.49 -7.99
C PHE A 410 -18.03 6.91 -8.57
N SER A 411 -17.92 6.78 -9.90
CA SER A 411 -16.82 6.08 -10.59
C SER A 411 -15.43 6.66 -10.30
N ASP A 412 -15.35 7.96 -10.03
CA ASP A 412 -14.09 8.64 -9.75
C ASP A 412 -13.44 8.20 -8.44
N THR A 413 -14.23 7.98 -7.39
CA THR A 413 -13.71 7.55 -6.09
C THR A 413 -12.96 6.22 -6.19
N TRP A 414 -13.51 5.26 -6.93
CA TRP A 414 -12.93 3.93 -7.06
C TRP A 414 -11.69 3.96 -7.95
N ARG A 415 -11.77 4.73 -9.05
CA ARG A 415 -10.64 4.94 -9.94
C ARG A 415 -9.43 5.51 -9.18
N ILE A 416 -9.66 6.43 -8.24
CA ILE A 416 -8.61 7.00 -7.40
C ILE A 416 -8.04 5.95 -6.44
N CYS A 417 -8.88 5.23 -5.69
CA CYS A 417 -8.42 4.20 -4.77
C CYS A 417 -7.65 3.07 -5.48
N ASP A 418 -8.19 2.54 -6.57
CA ASP A 418 -7.54 1.51 -7.39
C ASP A 418 -6.21 2.01 -7.95
N GLY A 419 -6.19 3.26 -8.41
CA GLY A 419 -4.98 3.91 -8.89
C GLY A 419 -3.91 4.02 -7.80
N LEU A 420 -4.25 4.46 -6.59
CA LEU A 420 -3.31 4.57 -5.46
C LEU A 420 -2.76 3.19 -5.04
N ALA A 421 -3.60 2.16 -5.01
CA ALA A 421 -3.16 0.80 -4.73
C ALA A 421 -2.21 0.27 -5.81
N ARG A 422 -2.49 0.55 -7.09
CA ARG A 422 -1.60 0.19 -8.20
C ARG A 422 -0.25 0.91 -8.12
N GLN A 423 -0.24 2.18 -7.70
CA GLN A 423 0.99 2.93 -7.46
C GLN A 423 1.85 2.31 -6.36
N GLU A 424 1.24 1.88 -5.26
CA GLU A 424 1.98 1.23 -4.19
C GLU A 424 2.62 -0.10 -4.65
N LYS A 425 1.89 -0.89 -5.44
CA LYS A 425 2.43 -2.12 -6.05
C LYS A 425 3.58 -1.83 -7.02
N LEU A 426 3.44 -0.80 -7.86
CA LEU A 426 4.50 -0.36 -8.77
C LEU A 426 5.75 0.05 -8.02
N GLU A 427 5.60 0.81 -6.93
CA GLU A 427 6.73 1.23 -6.11
C GLU A 427 7.44 0.06 -5.44
N LYS A 428 6.70 -0.89 -4.85
CA LYS A 428 7.26 -2.14 -4.29
C LYS A 428 8.02 -2.93 -5.35
N LEU A 429 7.48 -3.01 -6.58
CA LEU A 429 8.16 -3.67 -7.69
C LEU A 429 9.48 -2.96 -8.05
N LEU A 430 9.46 -1.63 -8.22
CA LEU A 430 10.66 -0.84 -8.53
C LEU A 430 11.77 -1.04 -7.50
N GLN A 431 11.41 -1.14 -6.22
CA GLN A 431 12.35 -1.47 -5.15
C GLN A 431 12.87 -2.92 -5.27
N ALA A 432 11.99 -3.91 -5.47
CA ALA A 432 12.35 -5.32 -5.56
C ALA A 432 13.27 -5.66 -6.75
N ILE A 433 13.19 -4.86 -7.82
CA ILE A 433 14.07 -4.97 -8.99
C ILE A 433 15.31 -4.08 -8.90
N ASP A 434 15.56 -3.41 -7.77
CA ASP A 434 16.72 -2.57 -7.53
C ASP A 434 16.83 -1.36 -8.49
N MET A 435 15.70 -0.78 -8.89
CA MET A 435 15.69 0.36 -9.81
C MET A 435 16.39 1.58 -9.19
N PRO A 436 17.30 2.28 -9.91
CA PRO A 436 17.92 3.51 -9.41
C PRO A 436 16.85 4.53 -8.99
N ARG A 437 16.95 5.02 -7.74
CA ARG A 437 15.91 5.86 -7.12
C ARG A 437 15.52 7.06 -7.99
N ALA A 438 16.48 7.73 -8.61
CA ALA A 438 16.21 8.87 -9.49
C ALA A 438 15.28 8.50 -10.65
N PHE A 439 15.53 7.36 -11.31
CA PHE A 439 14.68 6.89 -12.40
C PHE A 439 13.36 6.29 -11.91
N ALA A 440 13.38 5.55 -10.79
CA ALA A 440 12.16 5.02 -10.16
C ALA A 440 11.14 6.12 -9.86
N LEU A 441 11.58 7.26 -9.32
CA LEU A 441 10.70 8.41 -9.07
C LEU A 441 10.09 8.97 -10.36
N ARG A 442 10.85 9.05 -11.46
CA ARG A 442 10.34 9.48 -12.78
C ARG A 442 9.29 8.51 -13.33
N VAL A 443 9.51 7.21 -13.21
CA VAL A 443 8.55 6.17 -13.61
C VAL A 443 7.26 6.32 -12.81
N MET A 444 7.35 6.50 -11.50
CA MET A 444 6.16 6.69 -10.68
C MET A 444 5.44 8.01 -10.98
N ASP A 445 6.18 9.10 -11.26
CA ASP A 445 5.60 10.37 -11.66
C ASP A 445 4.80 10.24 -12.98
N CYS A 446 5.28 9.41 -13.92
CA CYS A 446 4.55 9.06 -15.14
C CYS A 446 3.27 8.28 -14.84
N ALA A 447 3.37 7.25 -14.01
CA ALA A 447 2.24 6.41 -13.60
C ALA A 447 1.16 7.23 -12.86
N TRP A 448 1.58 8.24 -12.10
CA TRP A 448 0.71 9.14 -11.33
C TRP A 448 -0.10 10.11 -12.19
N SER A 449 0.27 10.33 -13.46
CA SER A 449 -0.48 11.22 -14.34
C SER A 449 -1.93 10.77 -14.63
N GLU A 450 -2.29 9.55 -14.24
CA GLU A 450 -3.68 9.05 -14.23
C GLU A 450 -4.51 9.57 -13.03
N ILE A 451 -3.87 10.16 -12.01
CA ILE A 451 -4.50 10.67 -10.77
C ILE A 451 -3.91 12.05 -10.38
N PRO A 452 -4.06 13.09 -11.24
CA PRO A 452 -3.29 14.33 -11.15
C PRO A 452 -3.49 15.12 -9.84
N GLU A 453 -4.63 14.95 -9.19
CA GLU A 453 -5.05 15.70 -7.98
C GLU A 453 -4.10 15.54 -6.79
N TYR A 454 -3.36 14.43 -6.70
CA TYR A 454 -2.47 14.12 -5.56
C TYR A 454 -0.98 14.31 -5.86
N CYS A 455 -0.65 14.78 -7.07
CA CYS A 455 0.71 14.81 -7.61
C CYS A 455 1.39 16.18 -7.50
N GLY A 456 0.64 17.22 -7.15
CA GLY A 456 1.04 18.61 -7.30
C GLY A 456 1.01 19.07 -8.77
N SER A 457 1.23 20.37 -9.01
CA SER A 457 1.06 21.03 -10.32
C SER A 457 2.28 20.97 -11.26
N ALA A 458 3.31 20.17 -10.94
CA ALA A 458 4.52 20.11 -11.74
C ALA A 458 4.33 19.26 -13.00
N GLU A 459 4.85 19.74 -14.14
CA GLU A 459 4.89 18.96 -15.38
C GLU A 459 5.64 17.64 -15.15
N VAL A 460 5.03 16.55 -15.58
CA VAL A 460 5.63 15.21 -15.52
C VAL A 460 6.58 15.07 -16.71
N ASP A 461 7.86 14.83 -16.41
CA ASP A 461 8.83 14.51 -17.45
C ASP A 461 8.56 13.10 -18.02
N ARG A 462 7.94 13.07 -19.21
CA ARG A 462 7.66 11.85 -19.98
C ARG A 462 8.78 11.48 -20.96
N THR A 463 9.92 12.14 -20.89
CA THR A 463 11.05 11.85 -21.80
C THR A 463 11.88 10.66 -21.29
N HIS A 464 12.82 10.18 -22.09
CA HIS A 464 13.74 9.09 -21.72
C HIS A 464 13.03 7.75 -21.31
N GLY A 465 11.81 7.52 -21.79
CA GLY A 465 11.10 6.23 -21.69
C GLY A 465 10.55 5.85 -20.31
N ALA A 466 10.50 6.79 -19.36
CA ALA A 466 9.90 6.54 -18.05
C ALA A 466 8.39 6.26 -18.13
N ASP A 467 7.70 6.87 -19.10
CA ASP A 467 6.28 6.67 -19.39
C ASP A 467 6.00 5.26 -19.94
N GLU A 468 6.81 4.82 -20.90
CA GLU A 468 6.72 3.48 -21.47
C GLU A 468 7.07 2.41 -20.42
N MET A 469 8.07 2.66 -19.57
CA MET A 469 8.38 1.75 -18.46
C MET A 469 7.22 1.67 -17.46
N ALA A 470 6.63 2.80 -17.09
CA ALA A 470 5.47 2.84 -16.18
C ALA A 470 4.33 1.98 -16.73
N ARG A 471 3.98 2.18 -18.01
CA ARG A 471 2.94 1.40 -18.69
C ARG A 471 3.24 -0.11 -18.66
N GLN A 472 4.47 -0.50 -18.98
CA GLN A 472 4.85 -1.92 -19.03
C GLN A 472 4.94 -2.58 -17.65
N LEU A 473 5.42 -1.88 -16.62
CA LEU A 473 5.49 -2.44 -15.27
C LEU A 473 4.10 -2.55 -14.64
N LEU A 474 3.19 -1.61 -14.93
CA LEU A 474 1.78 -1.75 -14.55
C LEU A 474 1.14 -2.96 -15.25
N GLU A 475 1.39 -3.14 -16.54
CA GLU A 475 0.94 -4.34 -17.28
C GLU A 475 1.57 -5.64 -16.71
N ALA A 476 2.83 -5.59 -16.27
CA ALA A 476 3.48 -6.73 -15.62
C ALA A 476 2.82 -7.12 -14.29
N LEU A 477 2.38 -6.13 -13.50
CA LEU A 477 1.63 -6.35 -12.27
C LEU A 477 0.24 -6.96 -12.56
N ASP A 478 -0.47 -6.43 -13.55
CA ASP A 478 -1.76 -7.01 -13.96
C ASP A 478 -1.59 -8.45 -14.43
N ASN A 479 -0.54 -8.72 -15.22
CA ASN A 479 -0.23 -10.07 -15.69
C ASN A 479 0.17 -11.02 -14.56
N ARG A 480 0.78 -10.50 -13.49
CA ARG A 480 1.13 -11.27 -12.30
C ARG A 480 -0.12 -11.77 -11.58
N GLU A 481 -1.14 -10.93 -11.48
CA GLU A 481 -2.38 -11.26 -10.77
C GLU A 481 -3.36 -12.08 -11.62
N ASN A 482 -3.52 -11.68 -12.89
CA ASN A 482 -4.64 -12.12 -13.72
C ASN A 482 -4.24 -12.59 -15.13
N GLY A 483 -2.96 -12.53 -15.49
CA GLY A 483 -2.50 -12.84 -16.84
C GLY A 483 -1.47 -13.96 -16.90
N ALA A 484 -0.53 -13.82 -17.83
CA ALA A 484 0.40 -14.89 -18.20
C ALA A 484 1.39 -15.29 -17.09
N TRP A 485 1.55 -14.45 -16.05
CA TRP A 485 2.41 -14.73 -14.89
C TRP A 485 1.67 -15.31 -13.69
N LYS A 486 0.35 -15.48 -13.79
CA LYS A 486 -0.46 -16.06 -12.72
C LYS A 486 -0.05 -17.51 -12.47
N GLY A 487 0.29 -17.83 -11.22
CA GLY A 487 0.69 -19.17 -10.80
C GLY A 487 2.13 -19.57 -11.09
N LEU A 488 2.92 -18.70 -11.74
CA LEU A 488 4.36 -18.92 -11.93
C LEU A 488 5.16 -18.55 -10.66
N PRO A 489 6.37 -19.10 -10.47
CA PRO A 489 7.23 -18.78 -9.33
C PRO A 489 7.60 -17.28 -9.25
N GLU A 490 7.57 -16.72 -8.05
CA GLU A 490 7.85 -15.30 -7.80
C GLU A 490 9.32 -14.93 -8.02
N ASP A 491 10.24 -15.81 -7.64
CA ASP A 491 11.68 -15.63 -7.83
C ASP A 491 12.04 -15.51 -9.32
N ILE A 492 11.44 -16.33 -10.18
CA ILE A 492 11.61 -16.26 -11.64
C ILE A 492 11.00 -14.98 -12.20
N TRP A 493 9.83 -14.56 -11.69
CA TRP A 493 9.22 -13.29 -12.10
C TRP A 493 10.11 -12.09 -11.75
N LEU A 494 10.58 -11.99 -10.50
CA LEU A 494 11.47 -10.91 -10.06
C LEU A 494 12.80 -10.91 -10.83
N ALA A 495 13.42 -12.08 -10.99
CA ALA A 495 14.64 -12.22 -11.79
C ALA A 495 14.43 -11.74 -13.23
N THR A 496 13.25 -11.99 -13.81
CA THR A 496 12.90 -11.56 -15.16
C THR A 496 12.64 -10.05 -15.23
N MET A 497 11.93 -9.48 -14.26
CA MET A 497 11.65 -8.04 -14.21
C MET A 497 12.91 -7.19 -13.93
N ARG A 498 13.97 -7.77 -13.35
CA ARG A 498 15.28 -7.08 -13.21
C ARG A 498 15.93 -6.67 -14.54
N CYS A 499 15.45 -7.16 -15.68
CA CYS A 499 15.89 -6.66 -16.98
C CYS A 499 15.64 -5.15 -17.17
N PHE A 500 14.53 -4.61 -16.61
CA PHE A 500 14.22 -3.19 -16.69
C PHE A 500 15.31 -2.34 -16.03
N THR A 501 15.70 -2.69 -14.80
CA THR A 501 16.80 -2.06 -14.07
C THR A 501 18.11 -2.17 -14.83
N ARG A 502 18.43 -3.37 -15.33
CA ARG A 502 19.65 -3.60 -16.10
C ARG A 502 19.74 -2.68 -17.32
N PHE A 503 18.65 -2.52 -18.08
CA PHE A 503 18.63 -1.65 -19.25
C PHE A 503 18.80 -0.17 -18.89
N VAL A 504 18.19 0.28 -17.80
CA VAL A 504 18.34 1.66 -17.30
C VAL A 504 19.78 1.95 -16.87
N VAL A 505 20.42 1.01 -16.17
CA VAL A 505 21.82 1.13 -15.73
C VAL A 505 22.79 1.06 -16.91
N GLU A 506 22.52 0.23 -17.92
CA GLU A 506 23.32 0.18 -19.14
C GLU A 506 23.26 1.49 -19.91
N HIS A 507 22.07 2.07 -20.04
CA HIS A 507 21.91 3.37 -20.68
C HIS A 507 22.73 4.45 -19.95
N GLU A 508 22.60 4.55 -18.63
CA GLU A 508 23.36 5.51 -17.81
C GLU A 508 24.88 5.34 -17.97
N ARG A 509 25.38 4.11 -17.96
CA ARG A 509 26.81 3.85 -18.19
C ARG A 509 27.31 4.32 -19.56
N SER A 510 26.44 4.30 -20.56
CA SER A 510 26.80 4.66 -21.94
C SER A 510 26.63 6.15 -22.25
N THR A 511 25.66 6.82 -21.64
CA THR A 511 25.29 8.21 -21.98
C THR A 511 25.49 9.20 -20.84
N GLY A 512 25.65 8.72 -19.61
CA GLY A 512 25.63 9.53 -18.38
C GLY A 512 24.23 9.89 -17.89
N GLU A 513 23.17 9.37 -18.53
CA GLU A 513 21.77 9.71 -18.22
C GLU A 513 20.92 8.44 -18.06
N TYR A 514 19.99 8.45 -17.11
CA TYR A 514 19.03 7.37 -16.97
C TYR A 514 17.93 7.46 -18.04
N ALA A 515 17.81 6.41 -18.86
CA ALA A 515 16.71 6.24 -19.81
C ALA A 515 16.31 4.79 -19.98
N PHE A 516 15.12 4.58 -20.55
CA PHE A 516 14.61 3.30 -20.98
C PHE A 516 14.30 3.30 -22.48
N ASP A 517 15.11 2.59 -23.26
CA ASP A 517 15.06 2.58 -24.73
C ASP A 517 14.69 1.20 -25.32
N ARG A 518 14.49 0.18 -24.47
CA ARG A 518 14.26 -1.21 -24.87
C ARG A 518 12.83 -1.70 -24.67
N GLY A 519 11.85 -0.79 -24.76
CA GLY A 519 10.43 -1.13 -24.62
C GLY A 519 9.96 -2.25 -25.57
N PHE A 520 10.46 -2.28 -26.81
CA PHE A 520 10.14 -3.34 -27.78
C PHE A 520 10.60 -4.74 -27.32
N TRP A 521 11.63 -4.82 -26.49
CA TRP A 521 12.21 -6.07 -26.01
C TRP A 521 11.38 -6.65 -24.86
N THR A 522 11.09 -5.81 -23.86
CA THR A 522 10.49 -6.15 -22.56
C THR A 522 9.06 -6.66 -22.64
N THR A 523 8.35 -6.44 -23.75
CA THR A 523 7.02 -7.04 -24.01
C THR A 523 7.00 -8.57 -23.92
N ARG A 524 8.15 -9.23 -24.13
CA ARG A 524 8.29 -10.69 -23.98
C ARG A 524 8.31 -11.09 -22.51
N GLN A 525 9.04 -10.35 -21.69
CA GLN A 525 9.15 -10.53 -20.25
C GLN A 525 7.80 -10.27 -19.59
N VAL A 526 7.16 -9.14 -19.91
CA VAL A 526 5.84 -8.76 -19.41
C VAL A 526 4.79 -9.84 -19.73
N GLY A 527 4.83 -10.41 -20.94
CA GLY A 527 3.90 -11.43 -21.40
C GLY A 527 4.28 -12.87 -21.10
N ALA A 528 5.21 -13.14 -20.16
CA ALA A 528 5.70 -14.48 -19.80
C ALA A 528 6.12 -15.34 -21.02
N ARG A 529 6.80 -14.71 -21.98
CA ARG A 529 7.39 -15.36 -23.16
C ARG A 529 8.91 -15.44 -23.09
N LEU A 530 9.54 -14.67 -22.21
CA LEU A 530 10.99 -14.70 -21.96
C LEU A 530 11.22 -14.68 -20.45
N PHE A 531 12.04 -15.61 -19.97
CA PHE A 531 12.34 -15.80 -18.55
C PHE A 531 13.82 -15.66 -18.26
N ARG A 532 14.18 -14.96 -17.17
CA ARG A 532 15.54 -15.00 -16.60
C ARG A 532 15.61 -16.14 -15.61
N ILE A 533 16.45 -17.14 -15.88
CA ILE A 533 16.65 -18.31 -15.00
C ILE A 533 18.14 -18.56 -14.86
N GLY A 534 18.68 -18.47 -13.64
CA GLY A 534 20.12 -18.44 -13.41
C GLY A 534 20.81 -17.33 -14.23
N GLU A 535 21.86 -17.69 -14.99
CA GLU A 535 22.69 -16.77 -15.77
C GLU A 535 22.17 -16.46 -17.19
N LEU A 536 21.08 -17.07 -17.66
CA LEU A 536 20.62 -16.98 -19.05
C LEU A 536 19.16 -16.56 -19.14
N GLU A 537 18.75 -16.17 -20.34
CA GLU A 537 17.37 -15.83 -20.67
C GLU A 537 16.80 -16.83 -21.68
N TYR A 538 15.56 -17.27 -21.46
CA TYR A 538 14.90 -18.34 -22.21
C TYR A 538 13.60 -17.82 -22.82
N GLU A 539 13.57 -17.62 -24.14
CA GLU A 539 12.39 -17.15 -24.87
C GLU A 539 11.66 -18.31 -25.56
N LEU A 540 10.35 -18.43 -25.30
CA LEU A 540 9.46 -19.37 -25.97
C LEU A 540 9.03 -18.78 -27.32
N LYS A 541 9.73 -19.19 -28.38
CA LYS A 541 9.56 -18.61 -29.72
C LYS A 541 8.86 -19.57 -30.67
N THR A 542 7.73 -19.13 -31.24
CA THR A 542 7.06 -19.76 -32.38
C THR A 542 7.52 -19.08 -33.67
N GLN A 543 7.72 -19.85 -34.73
CA GLN A 543 8.28 -19.37 -36.00
C GLN A 543 7.42 -19.87 -37.17
N GLU A 544 7.07 -18.98 -38.10
CA GLU A 544 6.15 -19.28 -39.20
C GLU A 544 6.81 -20.07 -40.35
N ASP A 545 8.14 -20.04 -40.48
CA ASP A 545 8.85 -20.46 -41.70
C ASP A 545 10.16 -21.25 -41.46
N GLU A 546 10.20 -22.13 -40.45
CA GLU A 546 11.36 -23.00 -40.18
C GLU A 546 10.97 -24.48 -40.08
N LYS A 547 11.94 -25.39 -40.36
CA LYS A 547 11.81 -26.85 -40.10
C LYS A 547 11.48 -27.18 -38.64
N LEU A 548 11.68 -26.23 -37.72
CA LEU A 548 11.35 -26.31 -36.30
C LEU A 548 10.38 -25.16 -35.94
N PRO A 549 9.06 -25.41 -35.89
CA PRO A 549 8.04 -24.36 -35.71
C PRO A 549 8.05 -23.74 -34.30
N ARG A 550 8.68 -24.39 -33.32
CA ARG A 550 8.88 -23.89 -31.96
C ARG A 550 10.31 -24.17 -31.50
N VAL A 551 10.91 -23.20 -30.82
CA VAL A 551 12.28 -23.29 -30.27
C VAL A 551 12.37 -22.50 -28.97
N ILE A 552 13.26 -22.92 -28.06
CA ILE A 552 13.65 -22.10 -26.92
C ILE A 552 14.83 -21.24 -27.37
N SER A 553 14.60 -19.94 -27.56
CA SER A 553 15.69 -19.01 -27.91
C SER A 553 16.45 -18.61 -26.65
N LEU A 554 17.73 -18.97 -26.59
CA LEU A 554 18.65 -18.61 -25.52
C LEU A 554 19.25 -17.23 -25.78
N HIS A 555 19.08 -16.34 -24.81
CA HIS A 555 19.67 -15.02 -24.80
C HIS A 555 20.69 -14.91 -23.66
N ILE A 556 21.71 -14.08 -23.86
CA ILE A 556 22.83 -13.90 -22.94
C ILE A 556 22.80 -12.45 -22.47
N PRO A 557 22.24 -12.18 -21.28
CA PRO A 557 22.26 -10.85 -20.72
C PRO A 557 23.68 -10.33 -20.48
N SER A 558 23.84 -9.01 -20.51
CA SER A 558 25.13 -8.32 -20.33
C SER A 558 25.79 -8.62 -18.97
N ASP A 559 25.00 -8.99 -17.98
CA ASP A 559 25.42 -9.36 -16.62
C ASP A 559 25.64 -10.88 -16.45
N ALA A 560 25.48 -11.67 -17.50
CA ALA A 560 25.66 -13.12 -17.46
C ALA A 560 27.13 -13.50 -17.21
N ARG A 561 27.36 -14.39 -16.23
CA ARG A 561 28.67 -14.97 -15.95
C ARG A 561 28.84 -16.24 -16.76
N LEU A 562 29.77 -16.22 -17.70
CA LEU A 562 30.07 -17.36 -18.59
C LEU A 562 30.90 -18.47 -17.91
N GLU A 563 30.55 -18.83 -16.67
CA GLU A 563 31.16 -19.94 -15.95
C GLU A 563 30.37 -21.21 -16.22
N ALA A 564 31.05 -22.27 -16.67
CA ALA A 564 30.41 -23.51 -17.09
C ALA A 564 29.41 -24.07 -16.08
N GLY A 565 29.78 -24.09 -14.79
CA GLY A 565 28.90 -24.56 -13.71
C GLY A 565 27.60 -23.76 -13.59
N LEU A 566 27.69 -22.42 -13.63
CA LEU A 566 26.52 -21.54 -13.52
C LEU A 566 25.62 -21.63 -14.75
N LEU A 567 26.21 -21.77 -15.94
CA LEU A 567 25.45 -21.92 -17.19
C LEU A 567 24.75 -23.29 -17.27
N ASN A 568 25.42 -24.36 -16.87
CA ASN A 568 24.83 -25.70 -16.79
C ASN A 568 23.69 -25.73 -15.77
N GLU A 569 23.88 -25.10 -14.62
CA GLU A 569 22.84 -24.98 -13.61
C GLU A 569 21.64 -24.17 -14.12
N SER A 570 21.88 -23.04 -14.79
CA SER A 570 20.86 -22.22 -15.44
C SER A 570 20.01 -23.04 -16.42
N VAL A 571 20.65 -23.82 -17.30
CA VAL A 571 19.94 -24.69 -18.27
C VAL A 571 19.15 -25.78 -17.55
N ALA A 572 19.72 -26.42 -16.54
CA ALA A 572 19.05 -27.46 -15.78
C ALA A 572 17.83 -26.91 -15.01
N GLN A 573 17.94 -25.72 -14.41
CA GLN A 573 16.84 -25.02 -13.75
C GLN A 573 15.75 -24.67 -14.77
N ALA A 574 16.11 -24.13 -15.94
CA ALA A 574 15.16 -23.80 -16.99
C ALA A 574 14.41 -25.02 -17.51
N ARG A 575 15.09 -26.16 -17.72
CA ARG A 575 14.43 -27.42 -18.12
C ARG A 575 13.41 -27.87 -17.08
N ARG A 576 13.72 -27.79 -15.79
CA ARG A 576 12.77 -28.12 -14.70
C ARG A 576 11.57 -27.17 -14.71
N PHE A 577 11.82 -25.86 -14.76
CA PHE A 577 10.78 -24.84 -14.85
C PHE A 577 9.85 -25.07 -16.04
N LEU A 578 10.40 -25.30 -17.23
CA LEU A 578 9.59 -25.56 -18.43
C LEU A 578 8.81 -26.87 -18.30
N LYS A 579 9.37 -27.92 -17.71
CA LYS A 579 8.64 -29.16 -17.48
C LYS A 579 7.41 -28.95 -16.58
N ASP A 580 7.57 -28.15 -15.53
CA ASP A 580 6.52 -27.97 -14.52
C ASP A 580 5.43 -26.99 -14.99
N TYR A 581 5.80 -25.95 -15.75
CA TYR A 581 4.89 -24.85 -16.10
C TYR A 581 4.58 -24.73 -17.60
N PHE A 582 5.42 -25.28 -18.47
CA PHE A 582 5.30 -25.20 -19.93
C PHE A 582 5.63 -26.56 -20.60
N PRO A 583 4.93 -27.66 -20.27
CA PRO A 583 5.33 -29.01 -20.64
C PRO A 583 5.49 -29.21 -22.16
N ASP A 584 4.70 -28.52 -22.97
CA ASP A 584 4.80 -28.52 -24.45
C ASP A 584 6.12 -27.94 -24.99
N TRP A 585 6.89 -27.25 -24.15
CA TRP A 585 8.17 -26.63 -24.46
C TRP A 585 9.36 -27.37 -23.85
N ALA A 586 9.12 -28.24 -22.85
CA ALA A 586 10.16 -28.77 -21.98
C ALA A 586 11.30 -29.50 -22.73
N ASP A 587 10.97 -30.20 -23.81
CA ASP A 587 11.92 -31.00 -24.61
C ASP A 587 12.33 -30.33 -25.92
N LEU A 588 11.90 -29.09 -26.17
CA LEU A 588 12.26 -28.39 -27.41
C LEU A 588 13.76 -28.04 -27.43
N PRO A 589 14.38 -27.98 -28.62
CA PRO A 589 15.78 -27.61 -28.75
C PRO A 589 16.00 -26.16 -28.31
N MET A 590 17.15 -25.91 -27.68
CA MET A 590 17.59 -24.59 -27.27
C MET A 590 18.53 -24.01 -28.32
N ARG A 591 18.20 -22.83 -28.87
CA ARG A 591 18.94 -22.16 -29.95
C ARG A 591 19.47 -20.82 -29.47
N CYS A 592 20.74 -20.53 -29.73
CA CYS A 592 21.32 -19.23 -29.41
C CYS A 592 21.84 -18.58 -30.69
N GLY A 593 21.53 -17.29 -30.89
CA GLY A 593 22.10 -16.45 -31.94
C GLY A 593 22.90 -15.32 -31.31
N THR A 594 24.22 -15.30 -31.49
CA THR A 594 25.10 -14.33 -30.83
C THR A 594 26.45 -14.21 -31.53
N TRP A 595 27.13 -13.08 -31.34
CA TRP A 595 28.51 -12.87 -31.80
C TRP A 595 29.50 -13.78 -31.05
N LEU A 596 29.17 -14.21 -29.82
CA LEU A 596 29.98 -15.13 -29.02
C LEU A 596 30.16 -16.51 -29.70
N LEU A 597 29.29 -16.86 -30.65
CA LEU A 597 29.37 -18.09 -31.42
C LEU A 597 30.18 -17.96 -32.71
N SER A 598 30.66 -16.76 -33.07
CA SER A 598 31.40 -16.55 -34.32
C SER A 598 32.71 -17.35 -34.33
N SER A 599 32.96 -18.04 -35.43
CA SER A 599 34.20 -18.79 -35.65
C SER A 599 35.44 -17.88 -35.70
N ALA A 600 35.24 -16.61 -36.06
CA ALA A 600 36.30 -15.59 -36.11
C ALA A 600 36.93 -15.30 -34.74
N LEU A 601 36.29 -15.69 -33.63
CA LEU A 601 36.83 -15.51 -32.28
C LEU A 601 37.92 -16.50 -31.92
N GLN A 602 37.94 -17.70 -32.53
CA GLN A 602 38.89 -18.77 -32.19
C GLN A 602 40.36 -18.36 -32.31
N PRO A 603 40.82 -17.72 -33.41
CA PRO A 603 42.21 -17.26 -33.48
C PRO A 603 42.49 -16.03 -32.62
N LEU A 604 41.46 -15.36 -32.10
CA LEU A 604 41.60 -14.14 -31.29
C LEU A 604 41.69 -14.44 -29.80
N LEU A 605 41.20 -15.58 -29.32
CA LEU A 605 41.04 -15.88 -27.90
C LEU A 605 41.97 -17.00 -27.45
N ASP A 606 42.39 -16.94 -26.18
CA ASP A 606 43.14 -18.02 -25.54
C ASP A 606 42.26 -19.24 -25.28
N GLU A 607 42.86 -20.44 -25.21
CA GLU A 607 42.09 -21.68 -25.01
C GLU A 607 41.31 -21.71 -23.69
N SER A 608 41.76 -20.97 -22.67
CA SER A 608 41.09 -20.79 -21.37
C SER A 608 39.96 -19.77 -21.40
N SER A 609 39.68 -19.15 -22.54
CA SER A 609 38.63 -18.15 -22.68
C SER A 609 37.25 -18.76 -22.43
N ARG A 610 36.54 -18.16 -21.49
CA ARG A 610 35.15 -18.50 -21.16
C ARG A 610 34.21 -18.36 -22.38
N ILE A 611 34.55 -17.51 -23.35
CA ILE A 611 33.79 -17.35 -24.60
C ILE A 611 33.97 -18.59 -25.49
N LEU A 612 35.20 -19.10 -25.63
CA LEU A 612 35.45 -20.32 -26.41
C LEU A 612 34.82 -21.54 -25.74
N HIS A 613 34.88 -21.59 -24.41
CA HIS A 613 34.21 -22.61 -23.60
C HIS A 613 32.68 -22.58 -23.80
N PHE A 614 32.08 -21.39 -23.79
CA PHE A 614 30.67 -21.20 -24.14
C PHE A 614 30.36 -21.67 -25.56
N GLN A 615 31.16 -21.25 -26.54
CA GLN A 615 31.00 -21.61 -27.95
C GLN A 615 31.05 -23.12 -28.17
N ARG A 616 31.94 -23.82 -27.45
CA ARG A 616 32.05 -25.26 -27.50
C ARG A 616 30.77 -25.96 -27.10
N ALA A 617 29.81 -25.37 -26.38
CA ALA A 617 28.55 -26.06 -26.04
C ALA A 617 27.57 -26.21 -27.23
N PHE A 618 27.81 -25.50 -28.33
CA PHE A 618 26.88 -25.39 -29.44
C PHE A 618 27.34 -26.11 -30.71
N ASP A 619 26.37 -26.68 -31.43
CA ASP A 619 26.53 -27.08 -32.82
C ASP A 619 26.05 -25.93 -33.71
N ILE A 620 26.99 -25.28 -34.38
CA ILE A 620 26.74 -24.10 -35.22
C ILE A 620 26.04 -24.52 -36.52
N VAL A 621 24.93 -23.86 -36.83
CA VAL A 621 24.10 -24.15 -38.01
C VAL A 621 24.11 -23.01 -39.04
N SER A 622 24.43 -21.79 -38.65
CA SER A 622 24.61 -20.66 -39.56
C SER A 622 25.56 -19.61 -39.01
N GLU A 623 26.19 -18.85 -39.90
CA GLU A 623 27.09 -17.74 -39.56
C GLU A 623 26.87 -16.57 -40.53
N GLU A 624 26.64 -15.38 -39.99
CA GLU A 624 26.47 -14.11 -40.70
C GLU A 624 27.72 -13.26 -40.51
N ARG A 625 28.70 -13.44 -41.40
CA ARG A 625 30.04 -12.84 -41.25
C ARG A 625 30.06 -11.32 -41.36
N GLU A 626 29.12 -10.74 -42.10
CA GLU A 626 29.04 -9.29 -42.31
C GLU A 626 28.23 -8.55 -41.24
N SER A 627 27.75 -9.26 -40.20
CA SER A 627 27.04 -8.64 -39.10
C SER A 627 27.96 -7.68 -38.32
N ASN A 628 27.47 -6.48 -38.06
CA ASN A 628 28.16 -5.47 -37.25
C ASN A 628 27.83 -5.56 -35.75
N GLY A 629 27.16 -6.63 -35.31
CA GLY A 629 26.71 -6.76 -33.92
C GLY A 629 27.81 -6.57 -32.88
N VAL A 630 29.04 -7.00 -33.17
CA VAL A 630 30.18 -6.83 -32.25
C VAL A 630 30.53 -5.36 -31.97
N LEU A 631 30.27 -4.46 -32.93
CA LEU A 631 30.54 -3.02 -32.77
C LEU A 631 29.64 -2.42 -31.69
N GLN A 632 28.38 -2.86 -31.63
CA GLN A 632 27.47 -2.47 -30.57
C GLN A 632 27.88 -3.10 -29.24
N TRP A 633 28.01 -4.42 -29.20
CA TRP A 633 28.08 -5.16 -27.94
C TRP A 633 29.45 -5.13 -27.27
N VAL A 634 30.55 -4.96 -28.03
CA VAL A 634 31.92 -4.93 -27.48
C VAL A 634 32.51 -3.53 -27.45
N PHE A 635 32.13 -2.68 -28.41
CA PHE A 635 32.68 -1.34 -28.56
C PHE A 635 31.69 -0.21 -28.24
N GLY A 636 30.41 -0.52 -27.99
CA GLY A 636 29.41 0.47 -27.56
C GLY A 636 28.95 1.42 -28.67
N LEU A 637 29.15 1.09 -29.94
CA LEU A 637 28.75 1.97 -31.05
C LEU A 637 27.23 1.92 -31.27
N THR A 638 26.62 3.10 -31.37
CA THR A 638 25.21 3.24 -31.78
C THR A 638 25.00 2.79 -33.23
N PRO A 639 23.77 2.44 -33.64
CA PRO A 639 23.48 2.07 -35.03
C PRO A 639 23.94 3.11 -36.06
N GLU A 640 23.87 4.40 -35.74
CA GLU A 640 24.37 5.50 -36.57
C GLU A 640 25.89 5.49 -36.67
N GLN A 641 26.59 5.28 -35.55
CA GLN A 641 28.06 5.21 -35.52
C GLN A 641 28.59 4.01 -36.29
N GLN A 642 27.83 2.91 -36.36
CA GLN A 642 28.23 1.70 -37.08
C GLN A 642 28.27 1.86 -38.61
N LYS A 643 27.56 2.84 -39.19
CA LYS A 643 27.47 3.01 -40.65
C LYS A 643 28.81 3.42 -41.28
N ASP A 644 29.55 4.30 -40.61
CA ASP A 644 30.80 4.89 -41.12
C ASP A 644 31.91 4.90 -40.03
N PHE A 645 32.03 3.80 -39.28
CA PHE A 645 33.04 3.72 -38.21
C PHE A 645 34.47 3.58 -38.78
N ASP A 646 35.43 4.17 -38.08
CA ASP A 646 36.86 3.98 -38.33
C ASP A 646 37.42 2.98 -37.32
N PRO A 647 37.84 1.77 -37.74
CA PRO A 647 38.42 0.76 -36.84
C PRO A 647 39.58 1.28 -35.98
N ALA A 648 40.33 2.28 -36.44
CA ALA A 648 41.44 2.87 -35.67
C ALA A 648 40.96 3.61 -34.40
N LYS A 649 39.71 4.07 -34.38
CA LYS A 649 39.10 4.82 -33.26
C LYS A 649 38.38 3.94 -32.24
N LEU A 650 38.32 2.63 -32.46
CA LEU A 650 37.72 1.71 -31.50
C LEU A 650 38.52 1.67 -30.19
N SER A 651 37.80 1.50 -29.07
CA SER A 651 38.37 1.39 -27.73
C SER A 651 39.27 0.15 -27.59
N GLU A 652 40.16 0.19 -26.61
CA GLU A 652 41.18 -0.85 -26.35
C GLU A 652 41.33 -1.18 -24.86
N ASP A 653 40.31 -0.84 -24.07
CA ASP A 653 40.33 -0.93 -22.60
C ASP A 653 40.43 -2.38 -22.11
N THR A 654 39.98 -3.32 -22.93
CA THR A 654 40.04 -4.76 -22.64
C THR A 654 40.96 -5.51 -23.60
N THR A 655 41.45 -6.67 -23.16
CA THR A 655 42.20 -7.60 -24.03
C THR A 655 41.36 -8.05 -25.24
N LEU A 656 40.05 -8.24 -25.04
CA LEU A 656 39.11 -8.59 -26.10
C LEU A 656 39.03 -7.49 -27.16
N GLN A 657 38.81 -6.23 -26.73
CA GLN A 657 38.74 -5.07 -27.62
C GLN A 657 40.03 -4.89 -28.43
N ARG A 658 41.21 -5.00 -27.81
CA ARG A 658 42.51 -4.92 -28.51
C ARG A 658 42.64 -5.96 -29.63
N ARG A 659 42.30 -7.22 -29.33
CA ARG A 659 42.38 -8.33 -30.30
C ARG A 659 41.36 -8.18 -31.43
N MET A 660 40.13 -7.80 -31.11
CA MET A 660 39.08 -7.55 -32.09
C MET A 660 39.37 -6.34 -32.97
N LYS A 661 39.86 -5.24 -32.39
CA LYS A 661 40.27 -4.04 -33.14
C LYS A 661 41.38 -4.36 -34.13
N ALA A 662 42.41 -5.10 -33.71
CA ALA A 662 43.49 -5.53 -34.60
C ALA A 662 42.96 -6.37 -35.78
N CYS A 663 42.01 -7.27 -35.52
CA CYS A 663 41.34 -8.05 -36.57
C CYS A 663 40.58 -7.15 -37.56
N LEU A 664 39.77 -6.21 -37.05
CA LEU A 664 38.99 -5.28 -37.88
C LEU A 664 39.89 -4.34 -38.70
N MET A 665 40.98 -3.84 -38.11
CA MET A 665 41.99 -3.02 -38.83
C MET A 665 42.69 -3.78 -39.96
N ALA A 666 42.84 -5.10 -39.83
CA ALA A 666 43.37 -5.97 -40.87
C ALA A 666 42.34 -6.35 -41.95
N GLY A 667 41.13 -5.78 -41.92
CA GLY A 667 40.04 -6.11 -42.83
C GLY A 667 39.28 -7.39 -42.46
N GLY A 668 39.57 -7.98 -41.30
CA GLY A 668 38.83 -9.12 -40.76
C GLY A 668 37.40 -8.75 -40.36
N LYS A 669 36.56 -9.76 -40.23
CA LYS A 669 35.14 -9.62 -39.88
C LYS A 669 34.80 -10.53 -38.71
N ILE A 670 34.03 -10.01 -37.76
CA ILE A 670 33.55 -10.76 -36.59
C ILE A 670 32.04 -10.63 -36.57
N GLY A 671 31.41 -11.58 -37.25
CA GLY A 671 29.96 -11.61 -37.42
C GLY A 671 29.22 -12.24 -36.25
N THR A 672 28.00 -12.68 -36.52
CA THR A 672 27.15 -13.44 -35.59
C THR A 672 27.00 -14.87 -36.07
N ALA A 673 26.79 -15.81 -35.15
CA ALA A 673 26.47 -17.18 -35.51
C ALA A 673 25.27 -17.69 -34.70
N THR A 674 24.55 -18.64 -35.29
CA THR A 674 23.44 -19.33 -34.65
C THR A 674 23.77 -20.80 -34.48
N GLY A 675 23.52 -21.34 -33.30
CA GLY A 675 23.76 -22.75 -32.98
C GLY A 675 22.71 -23.32 -32.04
N PHE A 676 22.62 -24.65 -32.01
CA PHE A 676 21.82 -25.39 -31.03
C PHE A 676 22.70 -25.88 -29.89
N LEU A 677 22.19 -25.75 -28.67
CA LEU A 677 22.87 -26.28 -27.49
C LEU A 677 22.87 -27.82 -27.59
N ALA A 678 24.06 -28.40 -27.75
CA ALA A 678 24.24 -29.82 -28.04
C ALA A 678 24.92 -30.58 -26.91
N ARG A 679 25.65 -29.87 -26.04
CA ARG A 679 26.42 -30.43 -24.93
C ARG A 679 26.48 -29.45 -23.76
N GLU A 680 26.89 -29.94 -22.59
CA GLU A 680 27.14 -29.11 -21.42
C GLU A 680 28.28 -28.11 -21.68
N PHE A 681 28.23 -26.98 -20.97
CA PHE A 681 29.32 -26.02 -20.93
C PHE A 681 30.53 -26.65 -20.20
N THR A 682 31.74 -26.48 -20.74
CA THR A 682 33.00 -27.09 -20.24
C THR A 682 34.07 -26.07 -19.96
#